data_AF-D7ELS3-F1
#
_entry.id   AF-D7ELS3-F1
#
_cell.length_a   1.000
_cell.length_b   1.000
_cell.length_c   1.000
_cell.angle_alpha   90.00
_cell.angle_beta   90.00
_cell.angle_gamma   90.00
#
_symmetry.space_group_name_H-M   'P 1'
#
loop_
_entity.id
_entity.type
_entity.pdbx_description
1 polymer ?
#
loop_
_entity_poly.entity_id
_entity_poly.type
_entity_poly.pdbx_seq_one_letter_code
_entity_poly.pdbx_strand_id
1 'polypeptide(L)'
;MHHCENCNKQFTTRQSRLRHEKLYCQVVKKQENGGPAAKKQKICHSTASNNYMCVTCNQEIAPKLITAHERSRQHRNNCQSTPLEDGVFALSSAFKSRIASYRICDEGHYIDLNEFMDKIHNKLLRLIVSQIEKFSTIKINLELFRLYTIESKNIFDVKSFNTTNRIVTLGTNIRNMLHDFQEVISQKMMDFLERDSEFQNYHHKMTIPFIVYADFECLLKPMSTVAPNPNQSFSIKTFLQQPYSCAYYEYIKCSYNDQLPKFQSFRGQSSVVDFITALEIDLIEIYTKYLSIVQPMLPLTIQEEFDYLTATECHICQKPFQQNDIKVKDHCHLTGRYRSAAHSNCNLNFQIPNFIPIVFHNLTNYDSYLLIKELALEESEINILGKTKEKYITFSKKNCVGEYLNSNNRIVKEHLHLRFIDSFQFLACSLEKLAAALDDAQCMEVKRYFLVDREFQLIRQKGVFPYSFIDDFSKLDFTELPQKIDFYYKLRDEHISEDDYQRANTVWDTFHCQTLDEYSDLYLKSDILLLADVFENFRNMCLKHYELDPAHYVTAPSLSWNAMLKFTHVKLELLTDIDMLHFFKKGIRGGVSTCVKRAAQANNKFLPNYDPSKPTSYILYLDATNLYGWAMSEVLPLGGFTWLTQDEINSLSIMDLTDTTPEGYVLEVDISYPHHLHNSHNDMPFLPENLIPPNGKCAKLIPNLCAKTNYIIHYRNLKQALQNGLELTKIHRVLKFNQSSWLKPYIDLNTKLRNQTKNKFEKDLFKLMNNSVYGKTMENVDNRLDIKLATHWKKTVTIKYGNNVQLLYTDTDSLILEIYTENVHNDIKQNIDRFDTSNYPENNIHDILKTVSVIGKMKDEYAGVPIALLYGTGAKAYCVQTVNDITKKAKGVSKHVIDKSLTRLQYRAIATNPSSSSVFCVMNVFKSYLHNMYTELRNKIALSNFDDKRYILGNSIDTLAWGHYDIDRDRNLDSLIRELRKYVEPTD
;
A
#
# COMPACT_ATOMS: atom_id res chain seq x y z
N MET A 1 -50.12 -14.85 5.31
CA MET A 1 -48.79 -15.53 5.38
C MET A 1 -48.95 -16.97 4.93
N HIS A 2 -47.87 -17.68 4.62
CA HIS A 2 -47.92 -19.10 4.27
C HIS A 2 -47.33 -19.94 5.41
N HIS A 3 -47.98 -21.06 5.75
CA HIS A 3 -47.55 -21.96 6.82
C HIS A 3 -47.06 -23.27 6.21
N CYS A 4 -45.91 -23.79 6.66
CA CYS A 4 -45.48 -25.13 6.29
C CYS A 4 -46.35 -26.16 7.01
N GLU A 5 -47.18 -26.90 6.27
CA GLU A 5 -48.15 -27.86 6.81
C GLU A 5 -47.48 -28.95 7.68
N ASN A 6 -46.22 -29.31 7.37
CA ASN A 6 -45.47 -30.35 8.09
C ASN A 6 -44.75 -29.86 9.37
N CYS A 7 -44.71 -28.54 9.67
CA CYS A 7 -43.99 -28.03 10.86
C CYS A 7 -44.51 -26.67 11.41
N ASN A 8 -45.61 -26.15 10.87
CA ASN A 8 -46.26 -24.87 11.17
C ASN A 8 -45.40 -23.59 11.13
N LYS A 9 -44.15 -23.64 10.63
CA LYS A 9 -43.34 -22.43 10.44
C LYS A 9 -43.99 -21.47 9.43
N GLN A 10 -44.01 -20.19 9.81
CA GLN A 10 -44.50 -19.07 8.99
C GLN A 10 -43.45 -18.61 7.97
N PHE A 11 -43.93 -18.30 6.76
CA PHE A 11 -43.15 -17.74 5.67
C PHE A 11 -43.92 -16.59 4.99
N THR A 12 -43.20 -15.55 4.61
CA THR A 12 -43.76 -14.37 3.93
C THR A 12 -44.19 -14.64 2.49
N THR A 13 -43.57 -15.62 1.80
CA THR A 13 -43.91 -15.98 0.41
C THR A 13 -44.04 -17.49 0.20
N ARG A 14 -44.84 -17.89 -0.80
CA ARG A 14 -45.08 -19.29 -1.17
C ARG A 14 -43.79 -20.02 -1.58
N GLN A 15 -42.88 -19.36 -2.30
CA GLN A 15 -41.60 -19.95 -2.69
C GLN A 15 -40.70 -20.23 -1.48
N SER A 16 -40.67 -19.34 -0.48
CA SER A 16 -39.90 -19.57 0.75
C SER A 16 -40.38 -20.80 1.51
N ARG A 17 -41.70 -21.02 1.60
CA ARG A 17 -42.30 -22.24 2.16
C ARG A 17 -41.84 -23.49 1.41
N LEU A 18 -42.06 -23.54 0.09
CA LEU A 18 -41.73 -24.70 -0.75
C LEU A 18 -40.24 -25.04 -0.70
N ARG A 19 -39.36 -24.03 -0.60
CA ARG A 19 -37.91 -24.21 -0.47
C ARG A 19 -37.50 -24.71 0.92
N HIS A 20 -38.24 -24.36 1.97
CA HIS A 20 -38.08 -24.96 3.30
C HIS A 20 -38.51 -26.43 3.30
N GLU A 21 -39.68 -26.74 2.74
CA GLU A 21 -40.23 -28.10 2.67
C GLU A 21 -39.29 -29.05 1.93
N LYS A 22 -38.78 -28.65 0.75
CA LYS A 22 -37.94 -29.50 -0.10
C LYS A 22 -36.51 -29.73 0.40
N LEU A 23 -36.00 -28.94 1.35
CA LEU A 23 -34.58 -28.99 1.75
C LEU A 23 -34.35 -29.08 3.28
N TYR A 24 -35.23 -28.51 4.09
CA TYR A 24 -34.96 -28.19 5.49
C TYR A 24 -36.04 -28.63 6.49
N CYS A 25 -37.22 -29.08 6.02
CA CYS A 25 -38.25 -29.62 6.92
C CYS A 25 -37.82 -31.00 7.45
N GLN A 26 -37.48 -31.06 8.74
CA GLN A 26 -36.86 -32.23 9.36
C GLN A 26 -37.78 -33.45 9.45
N VAL A 27 -39.11 -33.28 9.34
CA VAL A 27 -40.08 -34.39 9.35
C VAL A 27 -39.91 -35.27 8.12
N VAL A 28 -39.72 -34.68 6.94
CA VAL A 28 -39.52 -35.42 5.67
C VAL A 28 -38.27 -36.32 5.77
N LYS A 29 -37.18 -35.77 6.30
CA LYS A 29 -35.89 -36.49 6.47
C LYS A 29 -35.90 -37.61 7.51
N LYS A 30 -36.99 -37.78 8.27
CA LYS A 30 -37.19 -38.92 9.18
C LYS A 30 -37.93 -40.11 8.56
N GLN A 31 -38.62 -39.94 7.42
CA GLN A 31 -39.36 -41.04 6.78
C GLN A 31 -38.50 -41.91 5.86
N GLU A 32 -37.37 -41.40 5.36
CA GLU A 32 -36.49 -42.13 4.41
C GLU A 32 -35.41 -43.00 5.09
N ASN A 33 -35.18 -42.87 6.39
CA ASN A 33 -34.06 -43.51 7.11
C ASN A 33 -34.52 -44.60 8.10
N GLY A 34 -35.10 -45.68 7.57
CA GLY A 34 -35.46 -46.88 8.35
C GLY A 34 -34.50 -48.04 8.11
N GLY A 35 -33.51 -48.23 8.98
CA GLY A 35 -32.59 -49.38 8.95
C GLY A 35 -31.62 -49.39 10.15
N PRO A 36 -31.42 -50.53 10.84
CA PRO A 36 -30.71 -50.55 12.12
C PRO A 36 -29.18 -50.52 11.99
N ALA A 37 -28.52 -49.87 12.95
CA ALA A 37 -27.06 -49.77 13.00
C ALA A 37 -26.41 -50.98 13.71
N ALA A 38 -25.32 -51.49 13.13
CA ALA A 38 -24.43 -52.46 13.78
C ALA A 38 -23.00 -51.89 13.87
N LYS A 39 -22.36 -52.03 15.04
CA LYS A 39 -20.97 -51.58 15.26
C LYS A 39 -19.98 -52.49 14.52
N LYS A 40 -18.95 -51.91 13.89
CA LYS A 40 -17.63 -52.56 13.74
C LYS A 40 -16.49 -51.59 14.05
N GLN A 41 -15.40 -52.12 14.58
CA GLN A 41 -14.25 -51.36 15.09
C GLN A 41 -13.35 -50.85 13.96
N LYS A 42 -12.42 -49.94 14.32
CA LYS A 42 -11.18 -49.75 13.56
C LYS A 42 -10.45 -51.10 13.48
N ILE A 43 -10.17 -51.57 12.28
CA ILE A 43 -9.12 -52.56 12.00
C ILE A 43 -8.19 -51.91 10.98
N CYS A 44 -6.89 -51.90 11.27
CA CYS A 44 -5.88 -51.42 10.34
C CYS A 44 -5.51 -52.54 9.37
N HIS A 45 -5.72 -52.33 8.08
CA HIS A 45 -5.05 -53.07 7.01
C HIS A 45 -4.52 -52.11 5.95
N SER A 46 -3.53 -52.59 5.20
CA SER A 46 -2.61 -51.79 4.40
C SER A 46 -3.02 -51.67 2.93
N THR A 47 -2.34 -50.76 2.22
CA THR A 47 -2.03 -50.85 0.78
C THR A 47 -3.19 -51.16 -0.19
N ALA A 48 -3.94 -50.12 -0.56
CA ALA A 48 -4.59 -50.02 -1.86
C ALA A 48 -4.69 -48.53 -2.28
N SER A 49 -4.05 -48.16 -3.40
CA SER A 49 -4.06 -46.80 -3.93
C SER A 49 -5.22 -46.61 -4.92
N ASN A 50 -6.38 -46.17 -4.43
CA ASN A 50 -7.49 -45.77 -5.29
C ASN A 50 -7.17 -44.45 -6.01
N ASN A 51 -6.37 -44.54 -7.07
CA ASN A 51 -6.21 -43.48 -8.06
C ASN A 51 -7.50 -43.39 -8.91
N TYR A 52 -7.86 -42.17 -9.29
CA TYR A 52 -8.94 -41.91 -10.23
C TYR A 52 -8.40 -42.03 -11.65
N MET A 53 -8.89 -42.99 -12.43
CA MET A 53 -8.65 -43.04 -13.87
C MET A 53 -9.44 -41.93 -14.57
N CYS A 54 -8.73 -40.97 -15.17
CA CYS A 54 -9.38 -39.93 -15.96
C CYS A 54 -9.77 -40.49 -17.35
N VAL A 55 -11.07 -40.68 -17.57
CA VAL A 55 -11.64 -41.20 -18.83
C VAL A 55 -11.21 -40.37 -20.05
N THR A 56 -10.96 -39.07 -19.88
CA THR A 56 -10.54 -38.14 -20.95
C THR A 56 -9.06 -38.26 -21.32
N CYS A 57 -8.20 -38.76 -20.43
CA CYS A 57 -6.74 -38.86 -20.68
C CYS A 57 -6.17 -40.28 -20.57
N ASN A 58 -6.99 -41.24 -20.12
CA ASN A 58 -6.60 -42.61 -19.81
C ASN A 58 -5.37 -42.70 -18.88
N GLN A 59 -5.32 -41.84 -17.86
CA GLN A 59 -4.24 -41.73 -16.87
C GLN A 59 -4.78 -41.95 -15.45
N GLU A 60 -4.01 -42.63 -14.61
CA GLU A 60 -4.27 -42.72 -13.16
C GLU A 60 -3.85 -41.45 -12.43
N ILE A 61 -4.72 -40.97 -11.53
CA ILE A 61 -4.53 -39.68 -10.85
C ILE A 61 -4.84 -39.83 -9.37
N ALA A 62 -3.89 -39.49 -8.50
CA ALA A 62 -4.15 -39.41 -7.06
C ALA A 62 -5.35 -38.48 -6.80
N PRO A 63 -6.36 -38.86 -5.97
CA PRO A 63 -7.62 -38.11 -5.85
C PRO A 63 -7.48 -36.63 -5.46
N LYS A 64 -6.35 -36.25 -4.86
CA LYS A 64 -5.98 -34.88 -4.48
C LYS A 64 -5.62 -33.98 -5.69
N LEU A 65 -5.30 -34.57 -6.84
CA LEU A 65 -4.79 -33.89 -8.04
C LEU A 65 -5.80 -33.82 -9.19
N ILE A 66 -6.98 -34.43 -9.08
CA ILE A 66 -8.01 -34.48 -10.14
C ILE A 66 -8.30 -33.07 -10.69
N THR A 67 -8.59 -32.10 -9.82
CA THR A 67 -8.91 -30.72 -10.22
C THR A 67 -7.72 -29.92 -10.76
N ALA A 68 -6.48 -30.39 -10.58
CA ALA A 68 -5.31 -29.85 -11.26
C ALA A 68 -5.17 -30.46 -12.67
N HIS A 69 -5.34 -31.78 -12.78
CA HIS A 69 -5.33 -32.47 -14.08
C HIS A 69 -6.45 -32.00 -15.01
N GLU A 70 -7.70 -31.86 -14.52
CA GLU A 70 -8.85 -31.33 -15.28
C GLU A 70 -8.56 -29.96 -15.93
N ARG A 71 -7.61 -29.20 -15.36
CA ARG A 71 -7.21 -27.87 -15.86
C ARG A 71 -5.98 -27.91 -16.77
N SER A 72 -5.24 -29.02 -16.78
CA SER A 72 -3.96 -29.18 -17.49
C SER A 72 -4.12 -29.06 -19.01
N ARG A 73 -3.05 -28.63 -19.67
CA ARG A 73 -2.98 -28.52 -21.14
C ARG A 73 -3.24 -29.88 -21.82
N GLN A 74 -2.71 -30.97 -21.27
CA GLN A 74 -2.96 -32.33 -21.75
C GLN A 74 -4.45 -32.70 -21.68
N HIS A 75 -5.12 -32.43 -20.56
CA HIS A 75 -6.55 -32.70 -20.42
C HIS A 75 -7.40 -31.84 -21.36
N ARG A 76 -7.16 -30.52 -21.43
CA ARG A 76 -7.90 -29.62 -22.34
C ARG A 76 -7.73 -29.97 -23.82
N ASN A 77 -6.60 -30.57 -24.21
CA ASN A 77 -6.38 -31.05 -25.57
C ASN A 77 -7.17 -32.32 -25.87
N ASN A 78 -7.27 -33.24 -24.90
CA ASN A 78 -7.95 -34.53 -25.06
C ASN A 78 -9.48 -34.50 -24.81
N CYS A 79 -10.02 -33.35 -24.40
CA CYS A 79 -11.46 -33.17 -24.18
C CYS A 79 -12.26 -33.33 -25.48
N GLN A 80 -13.27 -34.22 -25.47
CA GLN A 80 -14.17 -34.42 -26.61
C GLN A 80 -14.81 -33.09 -27.06
N SER A 81 -14.54 -32.74 -28.31
CA SER A 81 -14.97 -31.52 -28.97
C SER A 81 -16.04 -31.83 -30.02
N THR A 82 -17.23 -31.26 -29.88
CA THR A 82 -18.29 -31.38 -30.90
C THR A 82 -18.13 -30.25 -31.92
N PRO A 83 -17.92 -30.52 -33.21
CA PRO A 83 -17.90 -29.46 -34.22
C PRO A 83 -19.28 -28.80 -34.35
N LEU A 84 -19.31 -27.50 -34.62
CA LEU A 84 -20.54 -26.70 -34.81
C LEU A 84 -20.60 -26.08 -36.22
N GLU A 85 -19.49 -25.46 -36.63
CA GLU A 85 -19.23 -24.98 -37.99
C GLU A 85 -17.72 -25.11 -38.27
N ASP A 86 -17.27 -24.79 -39.48
CA ASP A 86 -15.86 -24.92 -39.85
C ASP A 86 -14.92 -24.15 -38.90
N GLY A 87 -13.89 -24.84 -38.39
CA GLY A 87 -12.96 -24.33 -37.39
C GLY A 87 -13.58 -24.00 -36.02
N VAL A 88 -14.84 -24.37 -35.74
CA VAL A 88 -15.54 -24.02 -34.49
C VAL A 88 -16.05 -25.26 -33.76
N PHE A 89 -15.64 -25.39 -32.50
CA PHE A 89 -15.91 -26.58 -31.69
C PHE A 89 -16.47 -26.22 -30.31
N ALA A 90 -17.51 -26.90 -29.87
CA ALA A 90 -17.98 -26.89 -28.48
C ALA A 90 -17.17 -27.87 -27.62
N LEU A 91 -16.74 -27.44 -26.43
CA LEU A 91 -15.96 -28.26 -25.49
C LEU A 91 -16.86 -28.79 -24.37
N SER A 92 -16.93 -30.12 -24.24
CA SER A 92 -17.95 -30.82 -23.43
C SER A 92 -17.73 -30.81 -21.90
N SER A 93 -16.53 -30.49 -21.41
CA SER A 93 -16.08 -30.84 -20.05
C SER A 93 -16.01 -29.69 -19.03
N ALA A 94 -16.07 -28.42 -19.47
CA ALA A 94 -15.74 -27.29 -18.60
C ALA A 94 -16.74 -27.09 -17.43
N PHE A 95 -16.22 -26.99 -16.20
CA PHE A 95 -16.94 -26.59 -14.97
C PHE A 95 -18.23 -27.38 -14.61
N LYS A 96 -18.37 -28.62 -15.09
CA LYS A 96 -19.60 -29.43 -15.02
C LYS A 96 -20.77 -28.82 -15.81
N SER A 97 -20.51 -28.43 -17.06
CA SER A 97 -21.51 -27.92 -18.02
C SER A 97 -22.26 -26.66 -17.58
N ARG A 98 -21.70 -25.90 -16.62
CA ARG A 98 -22.27 -24.64 -16.11
C ARG A 98 -21.80 -23.38 -16.86
N ILE A 99 -20.91 -23.56 -17.83
CA ILE A 99 -20.36 -22.51 -18.70
C ILE A 99 -20.26 -23.12 -20.10
N ALA A 100 -20.77 -22.45 -21.13
CA ALA A 100 -20.52 -22.83 -22.51
C ALA A 100 -19.09 -22.45 -22.88
N SER A 101 -18.34 -23.36 -23.51
CA SER A 101 -16.95 -23.11 -23.90
C SER A 101 -16.73 -23.54 -25.34
N TYR A 102 -16.21 -22.61 -26.15
CA TYR A 102 -15.98 -22.79 -27.58
C TYR A 102 -14.49 -22.65 -27.87
N ARG A 103 -13.98 -23.46 -28.79
CA ARG A 103 -12.67 -23.32 -29.42
C ARG A 103 -12.91 -22.84 -30.85
N ILE A 104 -12.28 -21.74 -31.22
CA ILE A 104 -12.22 -21.27 -32.61
C ILE A 104 -10.78 -21.48 -33.08
N CYS A 105 -10.64 -22.08 -34.25
CA CYS A 105 -9.39 -22.35 -34.93
C CYS A 105 -9.49 -21.88 -36.38
N ASP A 106 -8.32 -21.61 -36.96
CA ASP A 106 -8.10 -21.41 -38.38
C ASP A 106 -6.85 -22.21 -38.77
N GLU A 107 -6.70 -22.58 -40.05
CA GLU A 107 -5.60 -23.45 -40.51
C GLU A 107 -4.33 -22.66 -40.88
N GLY A 108 -4.42 -21.33 -40.98
CA GLY A 108 -3.27 -20.47 -41.28
C GLY A 108 -2.24 -20.34 -40.16
N HIS A 109 -0.97 -20.14 -40.54
CA HIS A 109 0.13 -19.80 -39.62
C HIS A 109 0.31 -18.28 -39.52
N TYR A 110 -0.24 -17.68 -38.45
CA TYR A 110 -0.24 -16.23 -38.27
C TYR A 110 0.86 -15.72 -37.34
N ILE A 111 1.66 -14.77 -37.84
CA ILE A 111 2.68 -14.04 -37.06
C ILE A 111 2.11 -12.73 -36.49
N ASP A 112 1.25 -12.06 -37.25
CA ASP A 112 0.54 -10.86 -36.80
C ASP A 112 -0.78 -11.23 -36.10
N LEU A 113 -1.10 -10.53 -35.01
CA LEU A 113 -2.33 -10.78 -34.24
C LEU A 113 -3.57 -10.25 -34.96
N ASN A 114 -3.46 -9.11 -35.64
CA ASN A 114 -4.56 -8.44 -36.31
C ASN A 114 -5.05 -9.30 -37.48
N GLU A 115 -4.11 -9.86 -38.25
CA GLU A 115 -4.44 -10.79 -39.34
C GLU A 115 -5.23 -12.01 -38.82
N PHE A 116 -4.79 -12.65 -37.74
CA PHE A 116 -5.54 -13.76 -37.13
C PHE A 116 -6.93 -13.33 -36.64
N MET A 117 -7.01 -12.19 -35.94
CA MET A 117 -8.26 -11.67 -35.39
C MET A 117 -9.29 -11.34 -36.49
N ASP A 118 -8.85 -10.77 -37.62
CA ASP A 118 -9.71 -10.49 -38.78
C ASP A 118 -10.27 -11.77 -39.41
N LYS A 119 -9.47 -12.84 -39.50
CA LYS A 119 -9.91 -14.15 -40.03
C LYS A 119 -10.99 -14.77 -39.16
N ILE A 120 -10.81 -14.76 -37.84
CA ILE A 120 -11.80 -15.33 -36.90
C ILE A 120 -12.99 -14.40 -36.60
N HIS A 121 -12.90 -13.10 -36.92
CA HIS A 121 -13.91 -12.06 -36.59
C HIS A 121 -15.34 -12.50 -36.91
N ASN A 122 -15.55 -13.02 -38.14
CA ASN A 122 -16.88 -13.41 -38.62
C ASN A 122 -17.40 -14.73 -38.03
N LYS A 123 -16.52 -15.63 -37.56
CA LYS A 123 -16.90 -16.85 -36.81
C LYS A 123 -17.30 -16.46 -35.37
N LEU A 124 -16.47 -15.63 -34.74
CA LEU A 124 -16.63 -15.17 -33.36
C LEU A 124 -17.87 -14.27 -33.19
N LEU A 125 -18.13 -13.34 -34.11
CA LEU A 125 -19.33 -12.49 -34.12
C LEU A 125 -20.63 -13.32 -34.19
N ARG A 126 -20.70 -14.30 -35.11
CA ARG A 126 -21.85 -15.22 -35.24
C ARG A 126 -22.11 -15.98 -33.93
N LEU A 127 -21.05 -16.53 -33.33
CA LEU A 127 -21.16 -17.24 -32.06
C LEU A 127 -21.73 -16.34 -30.96
N ILE A 128 -21.18 -15.13 -30.77
CA ILE A 128 -21.66 -14.19 -29.74
C ILE A 128 -23.14 -13.86 -29.95
N VAL A 129 -23.54 -13.45 -31.16
CA VAL A 129 -24.95 -13.10 -31.48
C VAL A 129 -25.88 -14.28 -31.18
N SER A 130 -25.53 -15.49 -31.63
CA SER A 130 -26.34 -16.70 -31.40
C SER A 130 -26.59 -17.06 -29.93
N GLN A 131 -25.76 -16.55 -29.01
CA GLN A 131 -25.94 -16.74 -27.56
C GLN A 131 -26.68 -15.55 -26.91
N ILE A 132 -26.52 -14.32 -27.43
CA ILE A 132 -27.32 -13.17 -26.99
C ILE A 132 -28.80 -13.42 -27.33
N GLU A 133 -29.11 -13.91 -28.53
CA GLU A 133 -30.50 -14.23 -28.93
C GLU A 133 -31.16 -15.26 -28.00
N LYS A 134 -30.40 -16.24 -27.49
CA LYS A 134 -30.91 -17.32 -26.63
C LYS A 134 -31.07 -16.96 -25.16
N PHE A 135 -30.26 -16.01 -24.66
CA PHE A 135 -30.18 -15.70 -23.23
C PHE A 135 -30.40 -14.22 -22.87
N SER A 136 -30.58 -13.35 -23.87
CA SER A 136 -30.77 -11.89 -23.80
C SER A 136 -29.61 -11.08 -23.18
N THR A 137 -28.82 -11.68 -22.30
CA THR A 137 -27.60 -11.12 -21.71
C THR A 137 -26.64 -12.25 -21.37
N ILE A 138 -25.41 -12.16 -21.86
CA ILE A 138 -24.37 -13.17 -21.65
C ILE A 138 -23.11 -12.56 -21.04
N LYS A 139 -22.27 -13.41 -20.45
CA LYS A 139 -20.99 -13.03 -19.85
C LYS A 139 -19.87 -13.77 -20.56
N ILE A 140 -19.04 -13.04 -21.29
CA ILE A 140 -18.03 -13.59 -22.20
C ILE A 140 -16.62 -13.34 -21.65
N ASN A 141 -15.76 -14.32 -21.90
CA ASN A 141 -14.31 -14.26 -21.71
C ASN A 141 -13.66 -14.84 -22.96
N LEU A 142 -12.54 -14.28 -23.41
CA LEU A 142 -11.75 -14.80 -24.54
C LEU A 142 -10.36 -15.19 -24.03
N GLU A 143 -9.83 -16.30 -24.51
CA GLU A 143 -8.48 -16.81 -24.21
C GLU A 143 -7.79 -17.16 -25.54
N LEU A 144 -6.83 -16.35 -25.97
CA LEU A 144 -5.97 -16.60 -27.13
C LEU A 144 -4.85 -17.55 -26.72
N PHE A 145 -4.51 -18.52 -27.57
CA PHE A 145 -3.34 -19.39 -27.38
C PHE A 145 -2.33 -19.10 -28.49
N ARG A 146 -1.06 -18.83 -28.14
CA ARG A 146 0.01 -18.56 -29.10
C ARG A 146 1.22 -19.43 -28.82
N LEU A 147 1.75 -20.06 -29.88
CA LEU A 147 3.01 -20.77 -29.87
C LEU A 147 4.19 -19.79 -30.01
N TYR A 148 5.16 -19.91 -29.12
CA TYR A 148 6.39 -19.13 -29.09
C TYR A 148 7.59 -20.06 -29.28
N THR A 149 8.47 -19.71 -30.21
CA THR A 149 9.75 -20.39 -30.45
C THR A 149 10.88 -19.54 -29.86
N ILE A 150 11.77 -20.16 -29.07
CA ILE A 150 13.05 -19.55 -28.69
C ILE A 150 14.11 -20.13 -29.63
N GLU A 151 14.36 -19.46 -30.75
CA GLU A 151 15.25 -19.93 -31.82
C GLU A 151 16.65 -20.28 -31.30
N SER A 152 17.20 -19.47 -30.39
CA SER A 152 18.51 -19.70 -29.76
C SER A 152 18.59 -20.90 -28.81
N LYS A 153 17.47 -21.59 -28.54
CA LYS A 153 17.40 -22.82 -27.71
C LYS A 153 16.60 -23.96 -28.35
N ASN A 154 15.97 -23.73 -29.50
CA ASN A 154 15.06 -24.68 -30.17
C ASN A 154 13.91 -25.20 -29.28
N ILE A 155 13.44 -24.38 -28.33
CA ILE A 155 12.34 -24.71 -27.40
C ILE A 155 11.06 -24.04 -27.89
N PHE A 156 9.97 -24.81 -27.91
CA PHE A 156 8.61 -24.35 -28.21
C PHE A 156 7.76 -24.35 -26.94
N ASP A 157 7.09 -23.22 -26.64
CA ASP A 157 6.07 -23.14 -25.59
C ASP A 157 4.76 -22.56 -26.15
N VAL A 158 3.63 -22.83 -25.51
CA VAL A 158 2.34 -22.21 -25.85
C VAL A 158 1.82 -21.48 -24.63
N LYS A 159 1.86 -20.13 -24.70
CA LYS A 159 1.25 -19.26 -23.70
C LYS A 159 -0.21 -19.01 -24.06
N SER A 160 -1.03 -18.67 -23.07
CA SER A 160 -2.36 -18.12 -23.28
C SER A 160 -2.51 -16.72 -22.70
N PHE A 161 -3.25 -15.88 -23.43
CA PHE A 161 -3.57 -14.51 -23.04
C PHE A 161 -5.09 -14.40 -22.96
N ASN A 162 -5.60 -14.05 -21.77
CA ASN A 162 -7.03 -13.95 -21.53
C ASN A 162 -7.51 -12.51 -21.34
N THR A 163 -8.77 -12.26 -21.66
CA THR A 163 -9.45 -10.99 -21.34
C THR A 163 -10.07 -11.05 -19.93
N THR A 164 -10.64 -9.94 -19.45
CA THR A 164 -11.55 -9.98 -18.29
C THR A 164 -12.96 -10.40 -18.74
N ASN A 165 -13.85 -10.71 -17.79
CA ASN A 165 -15.22 -11.09 -18.15
C ASN A 165 -16.06 -9.84 -18.47
N ARG A 166 -16.48 -9.65 -19.74
CA ARG A 166 -17.46 -8.61 -20.11
C ARG A 166 -18.88 -9.15 -20.10
N ILE A 167 -19.84 -8.27 -19.81
CA ILE A 167 -21.28 -8.53 -19.99
C ILE A 167 -21.67 -7.98 -21.36
N VAL A 168 -22.49 -8.73 -22.10
CA VAL A 168 -22.89 -8.40 -23.48
C VAL A 168 -24.40 -8.55 -23.60
N THR A 169 -25.04 -7.55 -24.20
CA THR A 169 -26.49 -7.44 -24.45
C THR A 169 -26.76 -7.12 -25.92
N LEU A 170 -28.02 -7.18 -26.35
CA LEU A 170 -28.42 -6.89 -27.74
C LEU A 170 -28.00 -5.47 -28.22
N GLY A 171 -27.88 -4.50 -27.30
CA GLY A 171 -27.43 -3.13 -27.60
C GLY A 171 -25.92 -2.90 -27.47
N THR A 172 -25.12 -3.94 -27.23
CA THR A 172 -23.65 -3.79 -27.10
C THR A 172 -22.99 -3.78 -28.47
N ASN A 173 -22.19 -2.75 -28.79
CA ASN A 173 -21.41 -2.73 -30.03
C ASN A 173 -20.29 -3.79 -29.97
N ILE A 174 -20.51 -4.93 -30.63
CA ILE A 174 -19.59 -6.08 -30.60
C ILE A 174 -18.28 -5.79 -31.33
N ARG A 175 -18.28 -4.92 -32.36
CA ARG A 175 -17.05 -4.56 -33.09
C ARG A 175 -16.09 -3.77 -32.21
N ASN A 176 -16.58 -2.75 -31.51
CA ASN A 176 -15.75 -2.01 -30.54
C ASN A 176 -15.28 -2.95 -29.42
N MET A 177 -16.17 -3.80 -28.90
CA MET A 177 -15.82 -4.77 -27.86
C MET A 177 -14.64 -5.67 -28.25
N LEU A 178 -14.57 -6.08 -29.53
CA LEU A 178 -13.48 -6.89 -30.08
C LEU A 178 -12.19 -6.10 -30.29
N HIS A 179 -12.27 -4.81 -30.65
CA HIS A 179 -11.12 -3.92 -30.74
C HIS A 179 -10.45 -3.75 -29.36
N ASP A 180 -11.24 -3.44 -28.31
CA ASP A 180 -10.71 -3.32 -26.95
C ASP A 180 -10.06 -4.64 -26.46
N PHE A 181 -10.61 -5.80 -26.86
CA PHE A 181 -10.01 -7.10 -26.56
C PHE A 181 -8.68 -7.29 -27.29
N GLN A 182 -8.59 -6.87 -28.56
CA GLN A 182 -7.38 -6.94 -29.37
C GLN A 182 -6.28 -6.04 -28.79
N GLU A 183 -6.59 -4.82 -28.37
CA GLU A 183 -5.66 -3.93 -27.66
C GLU A 183 -5.15 -4.54 -26.34
N VAL A 184 -6.06 -5.06 -25.49
CA VAL A 184 -5.70 -5.69 -24.21
C VAL A 184 -4.82 -6.93 -24.39
N ILE A 185 -4.99 -7.68 -25.48
CA ILE A 185 -4.15 -8.85 -25.79
C ILE A 185 -2.82 -8.40 -26.39
N SER A 186 -2.81 -7.40 -27.29
CA SER A 186 -1.59 -6.78 -27.83
C SER A 186 -0.69 -6.21 -26.74
N GLN A 187 -1.24 -5.47 -25.77
CA GLN A 187 -0.47 -4.94 -24.65
C GLN A 187 0.16 -6.07 -23.83
N LYS A 188 -0.62 -7.08 -23.43
CA LYS A 188 -0.11 -8.27 -22.71
C LYS A 188 0.95 -9.05 -23.51
N MET A 189 0.93 -8.96 -24.83
CA MET A 189 1.93 -9.58 -25.70
C MET A 189 3.20 -8.73 -25.84
N MET A 190 3.11 -7.39 -25.78
CA MET A 190 4.27 -6.50 -25.67
C MET A 190 4.91 -6.59 -24.27
N ASP A 191 4.12 -6.54 -23.21
CA ASP A 191 4.55 -6.77 -21.81
C ASP A 191 5.30 -8.12 -21.63
N PHE A 192 5.02 -9.11 -22.48
CA PHE A 192 5.68 -10.43 -22.49
C PHE A 192 6.95 -10.50 -23.35
N LEU A 193 7.12 -9.60 -24.32
CA LEU A 193 8.34 -9.50 -25.12
C LEU A 193 9.47 -8.78 -24.35
N GLU A 194 9.12 -7.89 -23.43
CA GLU A 194 10.06 -7.26 -22.49
C GLU A 194 10.43 -8.23 -21.34
N ARG A 195 11.47 -9.05 -21.56
CA ARG A 195 11.88 -10.11 -20.63
C ARG A 195 12.57 -9.61 -19.36
N ASP A 196 13.19 -8.44 -19.43
CA ASP A 196 13.96 -7.82 -18.35
C ASP A 196 13.34 -6.47 -17.97
N SER A 197 13.18 -6.21 -16.68
CA SER A 197 12.93 -4.84 -16.20
C SER A 197 14.26 -4.08 -16.03
N GLU A 198 14.63 -3.29 -17.04
CA GLU A 198 15.66 -2.24 -16.96
C GLU A 198 15.00 -0.84 -16.91
N PHE A 199 15.79 0.22 -16.73
CA PHE A 199 15.23 1.58 -16.80
C PHE A 199 14.93 1.98 -18.26
N GLN A 200 13.65 2.14 -18.58
CA GLN A 200 13.16 2.51 -19.92
C GLN A 200 12.58 3.93 -19.99
N ASN A 201 12.13 4.51 -18.87
CA ASN A 201 11.36 5.75 -18.83
C ASN A 201 12.24 7.01 -18.97
N TYR A 202 13.11 7.04 -19.97
CA TYR A 202 14.09 8.12 -20.16
C TYR A 202 13.44 9.50 -20.31
N HIS A 203 12.24 9.59 -20.87
CA HIS A 203 11.48 10.85 -20.96
C HIS A 203 11.14 11.47 -19.58
N HIS A 204 11.13 10.69 -18.50
CA HIS A 204 11.00 11.24 -17.14
C HIS A 204 12.25 12.03 -16.66
N LYS A 205 13.37 12.01 -17.42
CA LYS A 205 14.51 12.93 -17.24
C LYS A 205 14.18 14.36 -17.67
N MET A 206 13.14 14.57 -18.50
CA MET A 206 12.68 15.90 -18.90
C MET A 206 11.91 16.56 -17.77
N THR A 207 12.21 17.81 -17.45
CA THR A 207 11.36 18.64 -16.59
C THR A 207 10.02 18.91 -17.28
N ILE A 208 8.89 18.66 -16.61
CA ILE A 208 7.57 19.00 -17.13
C ILE A 208 7.43 20.54 -17.21
N PRO A 209 7.09 21.12 -18.38
CA PRO A 209 7.08 22.56 -18.59
C PRO A 209 5.86 23.29 -18.02
N PHE A 210 4.71 22.61 -17.88
CA PHE A 210 3.47 23.17 -17.34
C PHE A 210 3.05 22.38 -16.11
N ILE A 211 2.75 23.06 -15.00
CA ILE A 211 2.26 22.44 -13.76
C ILE A 211 1.32 23.41 -13.05
N VAL A 212 0.20 22.92 -12.53
CA VAL A 212 -0.75 23.73 -11.77
C VAL A 212 -0.67 23.36 -10.30
N TYR A 213 -0.69 24.37 -9.42
CA TYR A 213 -0.86 24.20 -7.97
C TYR A 213 -2.23 24.74 -7.57
N ALA A 214 -3.00 24.02 -6.77
CA ALA A 214 -4.38 24.39 -6.44
C ALA A 214 -4.81 23.93 -5.03
N ASP A 215 -5.82 24.58 -4.47
CA ASP A 215 -6.42 24.25 -3.16
C ASP A 215 -7.89 24.73 -3.07
N PHE A 216 -8.67 24.19 -2.12
CA PHE A 216 -10.10 24.48 -1.93
C PHE A 216 -10.44 24.83 -0.48
N GLU A 217 -11.20 25.90 -0.28
CA GLU A 217 -11.76 26.26 1.03
C GLU A 217 -13.27 25.97 1.14
N CYS A 218 -13.68 25.51 2.33
CA CYS A 218 -15.01 24.92 2.57
C CYS A 218 -15.71 25.48 3.82
N LEU A 219 -16.97 25.88 3.67
CA LEU A 219 -17.87 26.21 4.78
C LEU A 219 -18.16 24.95 5.60
N LEU A 220 -18.20 25.08 6.92
CA LEU A 220 -18.61 24.01 7.84
C LEU A 220 -20.10 24.11 8.17
N LYS A 221 -20.96 23.80 7.20
CA LYS A 221 -22.42 23.94 7.37
C LYS A 221 -22.97 23.01 8.46
N PRO A 222 -23.68 23.51 9.50
CA PRO A 222 -24.11 22.69 10.62
C PRO A 222 -25.22 21.70 10.25
N MET A 223 -25.20 20.50 10.85
CA MET A 223 -26.22 19.48 10.67
C MET A 223 -27.01 19.25 11.97
N SER A 224 -28.32 19.49 11.92
CA SER A 224 -29.23 19.17 13.02
C SER A 224 -29.24 17.66 13.28
N THR A 225 -28.89 17.26 14.50
CA THR A 225 -28.76 15.86 14.92
C THR A 225 -29.18 15.67 16.37
N VAL A 226 -29.75 14.51 16.68
CA VAL A 226 -30.24 14.18 18.03
C VAL A 226 -29.07 13.81 18.95
N ALA A 227 -29.08 14.33 20.18
CA ALA A 227 -28.05 14.06 21.18
C ALA A 227 -27.90 12.54 21.45
N PRO A 228 -26.71 11.95 21.27
CA PRO A 228 -26.48 10.52 21.47
C PRO A 228 -26.24 10.18 22.94
N ASN A 229 -26.43 8.91 23.29
CA ASN A 229 -26.04 8.39 24.59
C ASN A 229 -24.49 8.35 24.73
N PRO A 230 -23.86 9.10 25.66
CA PRO A 230 -22.41 9.14 25.81
C PRO A 230 -21.79 7.81 26.28
N ASN A 231 -22.61 6.89 26.83
CA ASN A 231 -22.17 5.58 27.30
C ASN A 231 -22.18 4.49 26.21
N GLN A 232 -22.38 4.86 24.94
CA GLN A 232 -22.39 3.94 23.80
C GLN A 232 -21.50 4.46 22.65
N SER A 233 -20.96 3.55 21.83
CA SER A 233 -20.20 3.94 20.63
C SER A 233 -21.15 4.48 19.55
N PHE A 234 -20.89 5.69 19.06
CA PHE A 234 -21.68 6.34 18.02
C PHE A 234 -20.79 7.06 17.00
N SER A 235 -21.34 7.33 15.80
CA SER A 235 -20.83 8.29 14.81
C SER A 235 -22.01 9.17 14.42
N ILE A 236 -21.88 10.49 14.58
CA ILE A 236 -22.88 11.48 14.17
C ILE A 236 -22.21 12.50 13.25
N LYS A 237 -22.85 12.80 12.12
CA LYS A 237 -22.42 13.87 11.19
C LYS A 237 -22.83 15.22 11.78
N THR A 238 -21.86 16.05 12.17
CA THR A 238 -22.13 17.36 12.80
C THR A 238 -22.04 18.52 11.81
N PHE A 239 -21.20 18.40 10.78
CA PHE A 239 -21.06 19.41 9.73
C PHE A 239 -20.95 18.76 8.35
N LEU A 240 -21.60 19.35 7.35
CA LEU A 240 -21.38 19.11 5.93
C LEU A 240 -20.35 20.13 5.44
N GLN A 241 -19.33 19.67 4.70
CA GLN A 241 -18.39 20.58 4.06
C GLN A 241 -18.93 20.99 2.69
N GLN A 242 -19.02 22.30 2.43
CA GLN A 242 -19.43 22.85 1.14
C GLN A 242 -18.33 23.79 0.62
N PRO A 243 -17.77 23.57 -0.58
CA PRO A 243 -16.81 24.49 -1.16
C PRO A 243 -17.46 25.86 -1.41
N TYR A 244 -16.71 26.92 -1.15
CA TYR A 244 -17.13 28.31 -1.42
C TYR A 244 -16.08 29.11 -2.16
N SER A 245 -14.81 28.75 -2.04
CA SER A 245 -13.74 29.33 -2.84
C SER A 245 -12.71 28.27 -3.22
N CYS A 246 -12.04 28.53 -4.33
CA CYS A 246 -10.92 27.76 -4.82
C CYS A 246 -10.00 28.69 -5.57
N ALA A 247 -8.74 28.31 -5.69
CA ALA A 247 -7.80 29.04 -6.51
C ALA A 247 -6.79 28.10 -7.12
N TYR A 248 -6.09 28.60 -8.13
CA TYR A 248 -4.96 27.90 -8.72
C TYR A 248 -3.88 28.85 -9.21
N TYR A 249 -2.69 28.28 -9.30
CA TYR A 249 -1.46 28.90 -9.75
C TYR A 249 -0.89 28.05 -10.87
N GLU A 250 -1.09 28.49 -12.11
CA GLU A 250 -0.48 27.88 -13.29
C GLU A 250 0.98 28.33 -13.39
N TYR A 251 1.89 27.39 -13.15
CA TYR A 251 3.32 27.61 -13.19
C TYR A 251 3.92 27.11 -14.50
N ILE A 252 4.30 28.06 -15.35
CA ILE A 252 4.92 27.83 -16.65
C ILE A 252 6.45 27.86 -16.49
N LYS A 253 7.10 26.70 -16.46
CA LYS A 253 8.56 26.56 -16.31
C LYS A 253 9.26 26.68 -17.68
N CYS A 254 9.08 27.83 -18.32
CA CYS A 254 9.60 28.14 -19.65
C CYS A 254 10.92 28.94 -19.59
N SER A 255 11.94 28.56 -20.36
CA SER A 255 13.27 29.18 -20.34
C SER A 255 13.44 30.38 -21.30
N TYR A 256 12.34 30.96 -21.79
CA TYR A 256 12.35 32.06 -22.77
C TYR A 256 11.07 32.92 -22.77
N ASN A 257 10.11 32.70 -21.86
CA ASN A 257 8.89 33.51 -21.74
C ASN A 257 8.78 34.06 -20.32
N ASP A 258 9.06 35.36 -20.15
CA ASP A 258 9.00 36.06 -18.86
C ASP A 258 7.57 36.50 -18.47
N GLN A 259 6.53 35.97 -19.14
CA GLN A 259 5.16 36.08 -18.65
C GLN A 259 5.06 35.53 -17.23
N LEU A 260 4.56 36.35 -16.30
CA LEU A 260 4.35 35.94 -14.93
C LEU A 260 3.38 34.74 -14.90
N PRO A 261 3.72 33.67 -14.15
CA PRO A 261 2.79 32.61 -13.80
C PRO A 261 1.40 33.14 -13.39
N LYS A 262 0.36 32.41 -13.81
CA LYS A 262 -1.02 32.89 -13.78
C LYS A 262 -1.71 32.40 -12.50
N PHE A 263 -2.19 33.34 -11.70
CA PHE A 263 -3.00 33.06 -10.52
C PHE A 263 -4.46 33.42 -10.81
N GLN A 264 -5.40 32.55 -10.46
CA GLN A 264 -6.84 32.82 -10.51
C GLN A 264 -7.52 32.26 -9.25
N SER A 265 -8.54 32.96 -8.76
CA SER A 265 -9.47 32.48 -7.73
C SER A 265 -10.91 32.55 -8.23
N PHE A 266 -11.75 31.62 -7.76
CA PHE A 266 -13.19 31.60 -7.99
C PHE A 266 -13.91 31.50 -6.65
N ARG A 267 -15.04 32.20 -6.51
CA ARG A 267 -15.87 32.21 -5.31
C ARG A 267 -17.33 31.89 -5.64
N GLY A 268 -18.05 31.36 -4.67
CA GLY A 268 -19.45 30.95 -4.78
C GLY A 268 -19.63 29.43 -4.90
N GLN A 269 -20.89 29.01 -5.00
CA GLN A 269 -21.29 27.59 -5.02
C GLN A 269 -20.89 26.86 -6.30
N SER A 270 -20.58 27.60 -7.37
CA SER A 270 -20.09 27.09 -8.66
C SER A 270 -18.57 26.89 -8.71
N SER A 271 -17.81 27.35 -7.70
CA SER A 271 -16.34 27.41 -7.69
C SER A 271 -15.62 26.13 -8.17
N VAL A 272 -16.14 24.94 -7.85
CA VAL A 272 -15.58 23.66 -8.35
C VAL A 272 -15.73 23.49 -9.87
N VAL A 273 -16.87 23.92 -10.43
CA VAL A 273 -17.17 23.90 -11.86
C VAL A 273 -16.37 24.98 -12.59
N ASP A 274 -16.38 26.21 -12.05
CA ASP A 274 -15.65 27.36 -12.62
C ASP A 274 -14.15 27.04 -12.75
N PHE A 275 -13.58 26.39 -11.74
CA PHE A 275 -12.21 25.86 -11.75
C PHE A 275 -11.96 24.81 -12.85
N ILE A 276 -12.85 23.84 -13.03
CA ILE A 276 -12.71 22.80 -14.06
C ILE A 276 -12.79 23.42 -15.46
N THR A 277 -13.76 24.31 -15.69
CA THR A 277 -13.92 25.02 -16.97
C THR A 277 -12.71 25.92 -17.27
N ALA A 278 -12.15 26.62 -16.27
CA ALA A 278 -10.94 27.41 -16.43
C ALA A 278 -9.72 26.54 -16.80
N LEU A 279 -9.49 25.43 -16.10
CA LEU A 279 -8.43 24.47 -16.45
C LEU A 279 -8.56 23.90 -17.86
N GLU A 280 -9.78 23.81 -18.40
CA GLU A 280 -10.03 23.33 -19.76
C GLU A 280 -9.78 24.39 -20.84
N ILE A 281 -10.15 25.63 -20.58
CA ILE A 281 -9.77 26.79 -21.41
C ILE A 281 -8.24 26.90 -21.44
N ASP A 282 -7.60 26.82 -20.28
CA ASP A 282 -6.15 26.90 -20.12
C ASP A 282 -5.42 25.75 -20.81
N LEU A 283 -5.94 24.52 -20.72
CA LEU A 283 -5.38 23.36 -21.43
C LEU A 283 -5.40 23.55 -22.95
N ILE A 284 -6.48 24.13 -23.49
CA ILE A 284 -6.60 24.46 -24.92
C ILE A 284 -5.64 25.60 -25.28
N GLU A 285 -5.50 26.62 -24.44
CA GLU A 285 -4.55 27.73 -24.62
C GLU A 285 -3.09 27.23 -24.64
N ILE A 286 -2.70 26.42 -23.64
CA ILE A 286 -1.37 25.82 -23.52
C ILE A 286 -1.07 24.92 -24.71
N TYR A 287 -2.03 24.09 -25.12
CA TYR A 287 -1.89 23.25 -26.30
C TYR A 287 -1.66 24.09 -27.57
N THR A 288 -2.53 25.06 -27.81
CA THR A 288 -2.54 25.89 -29.03
C THR A 288 -1.33 26.81 -29.14
N LYS A 289 -0.81 27.33 -28.02
CA LYS A 289 0.34 28.25 -28.00
C LYS A 289 1.70 27.55 -27.95
N TYR A 290 1.79 26.38 -27.30
CA TYR A 290 3.08 25.80 -26.94
C TYR A 290 3.29 24.33 -27.34
N LEU A 291 2.26 23.48 -27.34
CA LEU A 291 2.44 22.04 -27.55
C LEU A 291 2.17 21.59 -28.99
N SER A 292 1.28 22.26 -29.71
CA SER A 292 1.01 21.99 -31.13
C SER A 292 2.08 22.54 -32.08
N ILE A 293 2.92 23.49 -31.60
CA ILE A 293 3.93 24.17 -32.40
C ILE A 293 5.33 23.69 -32.00
N VAL A 294 5.83 22.67 -32.70
CA VAL A 294 7.23 22.23 -32.58
C VAL A 294 8.16 23.33 -33.13
N GLN A 295 8.92 23.99 -32.25
CA GLN A 295 9.92 24.96 -32.65
C GLN A 295 11.08 24.27 -33.39
N PRO A 296 11.51 24.81 -34.55
CA PRO A 296 12.63 24.24 -35.28
C PRO A 296 13.94 24.38 -34.48
N MET A 297 14.86 23.42 -34.68
CA MET A 297 16.18 23.49 -34.07
C MET A 297 16.93 24.76 -34.49
N LEU A 298 17.42 25.52 -33.51
CA LEU A 298 18.26 26.69 -33.72
C LEU A 298 19.62 26.27 -34.33
N PRO A 299 20.30 27.17 -35.06
CA PRO A 299 21.67 26.90 -35.52
C PRO A 299 22.59 26.59 -34.33
N LEU A 300 23.30 25.46 -34.39
CA LEU A 300 24.27 25.08 -33.37
C LEU A 300 25.44 26.06 -33.35
N THR A 301 25.94 26.37 -32.16
CA THR A 301 27.23 27.04 -32.00
C THR A 301 28.39 26.12 -32.43
N ILE A 302 29.56 26.72 -32.66
CA ILE A 302 30.79 25.97 -33.03
C ILE A 302 31.13 24.90 -31.97
N GLN A 303 30.88 25.18 -30.69
CA GLN A 303 31.09 24.22 -29.61
C GLN A 303 30.07 23.07 -29.67
N GLU A 304 28.78 23.36 -29.81
CA GLU A 304 27.73 22.34 -29.90
C GLU A 304 27.89 21.43 -31.12
N GLU A 305 28.37 21.96 -32.25
CA GLU A 305 28.67 21.15 -33.43
C GLU A 305 29.90 20.25 -33.20
N PHE A 306 30.93 20.75 -32.51
CA PHE A 306 32.09 19.93 -32.09
C PHE A 306 31.68 18.83 -31.09
N ASP A 307 30.86 19.17 -30.09
CA ASP A 307 30.32 18.23 -29.10
C ASP A 307 29.44 17.17 -29.78
N TYR A 308 28.60 17.57 -30.74
CA TYR A 308 27.81 16.64 -31.56
C TYR A 308 28.69 15.64 -32.32
N LEU A 309 29.73 16.14 -33.01
CA LEU A 309 30.62 15.31 -33.81
C LEU A 309 31.40 14.33 -32.93
N THR A 310 31.99 14.82 -31.83
CA THR A 310 32.82 14.04 -30.90
C THR A 310 32.03 13.11 -29.95
N ALA A 311 30.72 13.35 -29.76
CA ALA A 311 29.88 12.50 -28.90
C ALA A 311 29.92 11.02 -29.30
N THR A 312 30.44 10.19 -28.38
CA THR A 312 30.50 8.72 -28.45
C THR A 312 29.29 8.02 -27.83
N GLU A 313 28.49 8.74 -27.04
CA GLU A 313 27.33 8.20 -26.30
C GLU A 313 26.07 9.04 -26.48
N CYS A 314 24.90 8.39 -26.47
CA CYS A 314 23.61 9.07 -26.51
C CYS A 314 23.24 9.62 -25.12
N HIS A 315 23.09 10.94 -25.00
CA HIS A 315 22.82 11.59 -23.70
C HIS A 315 21.48 11.17 -23.04
N ILE A 316 20.51 10.72 -23.85
CA ILE A 316 19.20 10.27 -23.40
C ILE A 316 19.34 8.97 -22.62
N CYS A 317 19.85 7.91 -23.28
CA CYS A 317 19.90 6.55 -22.73
C CYS A 317 21.25 6.13 -22.13
N GLN A 318 22.30 6.95 -22.26
CA GLN A 318 23.65 6.73 -21.73
C GLN A 318 24.26 5.40 -22.22
N LYS A 319 24.00 5.06 -23.49
CA LYS A 319 24.57 3.91 -24.21
C LYS A 319 25.44 4.44 -25.37
N PRO A 320 26.58 3.79 -25.69
CA PRO A 320 27.46 4.19 -26.78
C PRO A 320 26.82 3.97 -28.16
N PHE A 321 27.14 4.84 -29.11
CA PHE A 321 26.72 4.69 -30.51
C PHE A 321 27.44 3.50 -31.16
N GLN A 322 26.69 2.52 -31.69
CA GLN A 322 27.25 1.43 -32.47
C GLN A 322 27.35 1.82 -33.96
N GLN A 323 28.10 1.03 -34.74
CA GLN A 323 28.39 1.33 -36.15
C GLN A 323 27.14 1.38 -37.06
N ASN A 324 26.01 0.80 -36.62
CA ASN A 324 24.74 0.81 -37.34
C ASN A 324 23.73 1.82 -36.76
N ASP A 325 24.07 2.55 -35.70
CA ASP A 325 23.14 3.48 -35.04
C ASP A 325 23.05 4.83 -35.76
N ILE A 326 21.83 5.29 -35.99
CA ILE A 326 21.57 6.62 -36.55
C ILE A 326 21.71 7.66 -35.42
N LYS A 327 22.88 8.31 -35.36
CA LYS A 327 23.15 9.48 -34.51
C LYS A 327 22.40 10.70 -35.06
N VAL A 328 21.62 11.37 -34.21
CA VAL A 328 20.82 12.57 -34.52
C VAL A 328 21.06 13.69 -33.50
N LYS A 329 20.67 14.92 -33.85
CA LYS A 329 20.71 16.10 -32.98
C LYS A 329 19.38 16.25 -32.24
N ASP A 330 19.37 16.01 -30.93
CA ASP A 330 18.20 16.30 -30.08
C ASP A 330 18.14 17.79 -29.74
N HIS A 331 16.94 18.33 -29.67
CA HIS A 331 16.66 19.72 -29.38
C HIS A 331 15.33 19.85 -28.64
N CYS A 332 15.16 20.92 -27.87
CA CYS A 332 13.91 21.14 -27.15
C CYS A 332 12.84 21.72 -28.08
N HIS A 333 11.80 20.95 -28.37
CA HIS A 333 10.66 21.36 -29.22
C HIS A 333 9.94 22.64 -28.76
N LEU A 334 10.14 23.10 -27.50
CA LEU A 334 9.62 24.40 -27.04
C LEU A 334 10.56 25.58 -27.31
N THR A 335 11.88 25.37 -27.30
CA THR A 335 12.87 26.46 -27.29
C THR A 335 13.74 26.51 -28.54
N GLY A 336 13.66 25.50 -29.39
CA GLY A 336 14.57 25.25 -30.52
C GLY A 336 16.02 24.92 -30.11
N ARG A 337 16.43 25.10 -28.84
CA ARG A 337 17.81 24.90 -28.42
C ARG A 337 18.22 23.43 -28.52
N TYR A 338 19.39 23.20 -29.10
CA TYR A 338 20.06 21.91 -29.08
C TYR A 338 20.28 21.40 -27.65
N ARG A 339 20.31 20.08 -27.48
CA ARG A 339 20.50 19.41 -26.18
C ARG A 339 21.79 18.62 -26.16
N SER A 340 21.88 17.59 -27.00
CA SER A 340 23.10 16.82 -27.28
C SER A 340 22.84 15.81 -28.41
N ALA A 341 23.80 14.92 -28.67
CA ALA A 341 23.61 13.79 -29.57
C ALA A 341 22.67 12.73 -28.99
N ALA A 342 21.87 12.10 -29.85
CA ALA A 342 20.96 11.02 -29.49
C ALA A 342 20.90 9.90 -30.54
N HIS A 343 20.47 8.71 -30.14
CA HIS A 343 19.99 7.71 -31.10
C HIS A 343 18.64 8.15 -31.66
N SER A 344 18.38 7.96 -32.95
CA SER A 344 17.09 8.30 -33.59
C SER A 344 15.87 7.79 -32.80
N ASN A 345 15.85 6.51 -32.40
CA ASN A 345 14.75 5.95 -31.62
C ASN A 345 14.64 6.53 -30.19
N CYS A 346 15.77 6.91 -29.57
CA CYS A 346 15.74 7.58 -28.27
C CYS A 346 15.18 8.99 -28.40
N ASN A 347 15.57 9.74 -29.43
CA ASN A 347 15.06 11.07 -29.76
C ASN A 347 13.55 11.05 -30.00
N LEU A 348 13.08 10.12 -30.85
CA LEU A 348 11.64 9.95 -31.15
C LEU A 348 10.80 9.63 -29.90
N ASN A 349 11.37 8.97 -28.90
CA ASN A 349 10.68 8.62 -27.65
C ASN A 349 10.88 9.63 -26.50
N PHE A 350 11.66 10.69 -26.70
CA PHE A 350 12.01 11.69 -25.68
C PHE A 350 11.15 12.96 -25.83
N GLN A 351 9.83 12.75 -25.80
CA GLN A 351 8.82 13.78 -26.01
C GLN A 351 8.25 14.33 -24.70
N ILE A 352 7.61 15.50 -24.80
CA ILE A 352 6.84 16.10 -23.71
C ILE A 352 5.60 15.22 -23.47
N PRO A 353 5.24 14.90 -22.21
CA PRO A 353 4.08 14.08 -21.92
C PRO A 353 2.76 14.72 -22.35
N ASN A 354 1.79 13.90 -22.76
CA ASN A 354 0.43 14.33 -23.12
C ASN A 354 -0.48 14.65 -21.92
N PHE A 355 0.09 15.13 -20.80
CA PHE A 355 -0.67 15.49 -19.61
C PHE A 355 -0.09 16.71 -18.89
N ILE A 356 -0.97 17.48 -18.26
CA ILE A 356 -0.60 18.56 -17.34
C ILE A 356 -0.84 18.07 -15.90
N PRO A 357 0.18 18.03 -15.04
CA PRO A 357 0.02 17.74 -13.62
C PRO A 357 -0.66 18.90 -12.87
N ILE A 358 -1.68 18.59 -12.08
CA ILE A 358 -2.35 19.48 -11.13
C ILE A 358 -2.06 18.96 -9.73
N VAL A 359 -1.30 19.71 -8.94
CA VAL A 359 -0.81 19.34 -7.62
C VAL A 359 -1.65 19.99 -6.53
N PHE A 360 -2.22 19.15 -5.67
CA PHE A 360 -2.91 19.50 -4.45
C PHE A 360 -2.15 18.94 -3.24
N HIS A 361 -2.48 19.38 -2.02
CA HIS A 361 -1.91 18.83 -0.78
C HIS A 361 -2.92 17.98 -0.03
N ASN A 362 -2.65 16.67 0.11
CA ASN A 362 -3.51 15.70 0.80
C ASN A 362 -4.86 15.40 0.08
N LEU A 363 -4.95 15.73 -1.22
CA LEU A 363 -6.01 15.41 -2.20
C LEU A 363 -6.71 14.06 -2.00
N THR A 364 -5.96 12.97 -1.82
CA THR A 364 -6.50 11.60 -1.62
C THR A 364 -7.43 11.48 -0.39
N ASN A 365 -7.40 12.45 0.52
CA ASN A 365 -8.17 12.48 1.75
C ASN A 365 -9.10 13.71 1.87
N TYR A 366 -9.15 14.61 0.89
CA TYR A 366 -9.92 15.85 0.94
C TYR A 366 -10.49 16.27 -0.44
N ASP A 367 -9.73 16.97 -1.27
CA ASP A 367 -10.24 17.69 -2.47
C ASP A 367 -10.79 16.75 -3.55
N SER A 368 -10.28 15.51 -3.60
CA SER A 368 -10.75 14.49 -4.54
C SER A 368 -12.22 14.10 -4.32
N TYR A 369 -12.81 14.41 -3.17
CA TYR A 369 -14.25 14.25 -2.93
C TYR A 369 -15.11 15.35 -3.55
N LEU A 370 -14.54 16.54 -3.73
CA LEU A 370 -15.19 17.68 -4.37
C LEU A 370 -15.12 17.49 -5.89
N LEU A 371 -13.90 17.36 -6.41
CA LEU A 371 -13.58 17.33 -7.83
C LEU A 371 -14.22 16.14 -8.59
N ILE A 372 -14.20 14.93 -8.02
CA ILE A 372 -14.59 13.72 -8.75
C ILE A 372 -16.09 13.66 -9.12
N LYS A 373 -16.92 14.48 -8.47
CA LYS A 373 -18.35 14.59 -8.82
C LYS A 373 -18.49 15.39 -10.11
N GLU A 374 -18.03 16.64 -10.09
CA GLU A 374 -18.25 17.60 -11.17
C GLU A 374 -17.53 17.15 -12.44
N LEU A 375 -16.30 16.63 -12.32
CA LEU A 375 -15.57 16.01 -13.44
C LEU A 375 -16.36 14.87 -14.11
N ALA A 376 -17.19 14.16 -13.35
CA ALA A 376 -17.97 12.99 -13.79
C ALA A 376 -19.43 13.30 -14.15
N LEU A 377 -19.82 14.57 -14.24
CA LEU A 377 -21.12 14.98 -14.80
C LEU A 377 -21.13 14.99 -16.34
N GLU A 378 -19.96 15.04 -16.96
CA GLU A 378 -19.79 15.02 -18.42
C GLU A 378 -19.42 13.63 -18.93
N GLU A 379 -19.73 13.34 -20.21
CA GLU A 379 -19.39 12.06 -20.88
C GLU A 379 -17.88 11.86 -21.17
N SER A 380 -17.01 12.56 -20.44
CA SER A 380 -15.56 12.53 -20.61
C SER A 380 -14.92 11.25 -20.05
N GLU A 381 -13.79 10.82 -20.64
CA GLU A 381 -13.07 9.63 -20.18
C GLU A 381 -12.17 9.97 -18.98
N ILE A 382 -12.60 9.57 -17.77
CA ILE A 382 -11.82 9.74 -16.54
C ILE A 382 -11.08 8.45 -16.19
N ASN A 383 -9.75 8.51 -16.22
CA ASN A 383 -8.89 7.43 -15.74
C ASN A 383 -8.63 7.58 -14.24
N ILE A 384 -8.79 6.50 -13.45
CA ILE A 384 -8.78 6.55 -11.98
C ILE A 384 -7.89 5.45 -11.39
N LEU A 385 -6.95 5.83 -10.51
CA LEU A 385 -6.16 4.89 -9.71
C LEU A 385 -6.67 4.84 -8.26
N GLY A 386 -7.62 3.95 -7.99
CA GLY A 386 -8.28 3.84 -6.69
C GLY A 386 -7.45 3.14 -5.60
N LYS A 387 -7.57 3.62 -4.36
CA LYS A 387 -7.07 2.99 -3.12
C LYS A 387 -8.22 2.36 -2.32
N THR A 388 -9.39 2.97 -2.37
CA THR A 388 -10.70 2.42 -1.96
C THR A 388 -11.77 2.92 -2.93
N LYS A 389 -13.06 2.58 -2.73
CA LYS A 389 -14.15 3.17 -3.53
C LYS A 389 -14.27 4.69 -3.43
N GLU A 390 -13.75 5.28 -2.36
CA GLU A 390 -13.89 6.71 -2.11
C GLU A 390 -12.55 7.46 -2.14
N LYS A 391 -11.40 6.77 -1.96
CA LYS A 391 -10.07 7.40 -1.95
C LYS A 391 -9.27 7.02 -3.20
N TYR A 392 -8.81 8.04 -3.92
CA TYR A 392 -8.04 7.93 -5.16
C TYR A 392 -6.60 8.37 -4.95
N ILE A 393 -5.63 7.62 -5.49
CA ILE A 393 -4.20 7.97 -5.47
C ILE A 393 -3.94 9.08 -6.49
N THR A 394 -4.58 8.96 -7.65
CA THR A 394 -4.60 9.93 -8.75
C THR A 394 -5.85 9.68 -9.59
N PHE A 395 -6.28 10.68 -10.34
CA PHE A 395 -7.27 10.57 -11.41
C PHE A 395 -6.86 11.51 -12.55
N SER A 396 -7.37 11.28 -13.76
CA SER A 396 -7.09 12.13 -14.91
C SER A 396 -8.28 12.24 -15.85
N LYS A 397 -8.74 13.47 -16.15
CA LYS A 397 -9.77 13.74 -17.17
C LYS A 397 -9.09 13.85 -18.53
N LYS A 398 -9.60 13.17 -19.55
CA LYS A 398 -9.13 13.25 -20.95
C LYS A 398 -9.96 14.29 -21.70
N ASN A 399 -9.32 15.37 -22.12
CA ASN A 399 -9.96 16.50 -22.80
C ASN A 399 -9.58 16.51 -24.28
N CYS A 400 -10.46 17.04 -25.14
CA CYS A 400 -10.18 17.23 -26.56
C CYS A 400 -9.56 18.62 -26.75
N VAL A 401 -8.39 18.71 -27.39
CA VAL A 401 -7.63 19.98 -27.53
C VAL A 401 -7.44 20.44 -28.97
N GLY A 402 -7.66 19.56 -29.94
CA GLY A 402 -7.60 19.88 -31.36
C GLY A 402 -8.11 18.74 -32.23
N GLU A 403 -8.22 18.98 -33.54
CA GLU A 403 -8.55 17.97 -34.54
C GLU A 403 -7.68 18.16 -35.77
N TYR A 404 -7.20 17.07 -36.37
CA TYR A 404 -6.41 17.10 -37.60
C TYR A 404 -6.84 15.99 -38.57
N LEU A 405 -6.54 16.17 -39.85
CA LEU A 405 -6.71 15.12 -40.87
C LEU A 405 -5.46 14.27 -40.93
N ASN A 406 -5.61 12.95 -40.70
CA ASN A 406 -4.51 12.02 -40.94
C ASN A 406 -4.33 11.71 -42.44
N SER A 407 -3.27 10.97 -42.78
CA SER A 407 -2.92 10.58 -44.16
C SER A 407 -4.02 9.82 -44.92
N ASN A 408 -5.06 9.35 -44.23
CA ASN A 408 -6.20 8.61 -44.80
C ASN A 408 -7.47 9.48 -44.85
N ASN A 409 -7.35 10.81 -44.78
CA ASN A 409 -8.43 11.81 -44.71
C ASN A 409 -9.47 11.54 -43.60
N ARG A 410 -9.06 10.92 -42.49
CA ARG A 410 -9.91 10.79 -41.29
C ARG A 410 -9.56 11.88 -40.30
N ILE A 411 -10.59 12.50 -39.73
CA ILE A 411 -10.46 13.40 -38.59
C ILE A 411 -9.99 12.58 -37.39
N VAL A 412 -8.85 12.96 -36.83
CA VAL A 412 -8.31 12.45 -35.56
C VAL A 412 -8.40 13.58 -34.54
N LYS A 413 -8.98 13.27 -33.38
CA LYS A 413 -9.05 14.18 -32.23
C LYS A 413 -7.75 14.07 -31.42
N GLU A 414 -7.10 15.19 -31.14
CA GLU A 414 -5.99 15.26 -30.22
C GLU A 414 -6.48 15.46 -28.78
N HIS A 415 -5.79 14.79 -27.85
CA HIS A 415 -6.20 14.70 -26.46
C HIS A 415 -5.03 14.92 -25.52
N LEU A 416 -5.24 15.81 -24.55
CA LEU A 416 -4.39 15.95 -23.37
C LEU A 416 -5.15 15.55 -22.12
N HIS A 417 -4.42 15.15 -21.09
CA HIS A 417 -4.98 14.75 -19.80
C HIS A 417 -4.67 15.77 -18.70
N LEU A 418 -5.69 16.22 -17.97
CA LEU A 418 -5.50 16.90 -16.69
C LEU A 418 -5.25 15.84 -15.62
N ARG A 419 -4.04 15.75 -15.07
CA ARG A 419 -3.62 14.69 -14.13
C ARG A 419 -3.52 15.23 -12.71
N PHE A 420 -4.43 14.80 -11.84
CA PHE A 420 -4.48 15.24 -10.44
C PHE A 420 -3.51 14.42 -9.57
N ILE A 421 -2.63 15.12 -8.86
CA ILE A 421 -1.52 14.57 -8.07
C ILE A 421 -1.63 15.02 -6.61
N ASP A 422 -1.54 14.07 -5.69
CA ASP A 422 -1.45 14.36 -4.25
C ASP A 422 0.02 14.48 -3.82
N SER A 423 0.49 15.71 -3.55
CA SER A 423 1.84 15.95 -3.04
C SER A 423 2.14 15.18 -1.75
N PHE A 424 1.14 14.84 -0.94
CA PHE A 424 1.31 14.08 0.31
C PHE A 424 1.70 12.61 0.08
N GLN A 425 1.49 12.05 -1.13
CA GLN A 425 1.98 10.71 -1.50
C GLN A 425 3.50 10.70 -1.79
N PHE A 426 4.14 11.87 -1.78
CA PHE A 426 5.59 12.06 -1.79
C PHE A 426 6.07 12.65 -0.47
N LEU A 427 5.41 13.72 -0.02
CA LEU A 427 5.82 14.56 1.11
C LEU A 427 4.82 14.39 2.26
N ALA A 428 4.92 13.28 2.98
CA ALA A 428 3.95 12.87 4.01
C ALA A 428 4.04 13.66 5.34
N CYS A 429 4.02 15.00 5.25
CA CYS A 429 4.03 15.96 6.36
C CYS A 429 3.04 17.11 6.05
N SER A 430 2.65 17.90 7.05
CA SER A 430 1.76 19.07 6.80
C SER A 430 2.50 20.20 6.08
N LEU A 431 1.83 20.87 5.14
CA LEU A 431 2.35 22.03 4.39
C LEU A 431 3.06 23.06 5.28
N GLU A 432 2.45 23.42 6.41
CA GLU A 432 3.02 24.19 7.54
C GLU A 432 4.51 23.86 7.81
N LYS A 433 4.84 22.57 7.94
CA LYS A 433 6.17 22.05 8.31
C LYS A 433 7.08 21.83 7.11
N LEU A 434 6.52 21.84 5.90
CA LEU A 434 7.27 21.82 4.66
C LEU A 434 7.73 23.25 4.32
N ALA A 435 6.83 24.23 4.38
CA ALA A 435 7.11 25.66 4.26
C ALA A 435 8.15 26.14 5.30
N ALA A 436 7.93 25.83 6.58
CA ALA A 436 8.86 26.17 7.66
C ALA A 436 10.22 25.42 7.61
N ALA A 437 10.41 24.51 6.66
CA ALA A 437 11.67 23.83 6.40
C ALA A 437 12.43 24.37 5.18
N LEU A 438 11.90 25.40 4.50
CA LEU A 438 12.57 26.12 3.40
C LEU A 438 13.29 27.37 3.94
N ASP A 439 14.33 27.84 3.25
CA ASP A 439 14.91 29.18 3.46
C ASP A 439 14.29 30.28 2.57
N ASP A 440 14.63 31.54 2.84
CA ASP A 440 14.07 32.70 2.15
C ASP A 440 14.43 32.80 0.66
N ALA A 441 15.51 32.14 0.20
CA ALA A 441 15.86 32.05 -1.21
C ALA A 441 15.10 30.91 -1.91
N GLN A 442 14.68 29.89 -1.16
CA GLN A 442 13.85 28.80 -1.65
C GLN A 442 12.37 29.19 -1.87
N CYS A 443 11.88 30.25 -1.23
CA CYS A 443 10.51 30.77 -1.43
C CYS A 443 10.44 31.81 -2.56
N MET A 444 10.60 31.36 -3.81
CA MET A 444 10.63 32.21 -4.99
C MET A 444 9.23 32.63 -5.44
N GLU A 445 8.25 31.72 -5.36
CA GLU A 445 6.91 31.94 -5.90
C GLU A 445 6.04 32.77 -4.94
N VAL A 446 6.24 32.66 -3.62
CA VAL A 446 5.71 33.65 -2.66
C VAL A 446 6.33 35.04 -2.92
N LYS A 447 7.65 35.15 -3.09
CA LYS A 447 8.33 36.43 -3.39
C LYS A 447 7.84 37.10 -4.67
N ARG A 448 7.42 36.32 -5.67
CA ARG A 448 6.89 36.84 -6.94
C ARG A 448 5.65 37.73 -6.76
N TYR A 449 4.84 37.50 -5.72
CA TYR A 449 3.65 38.30 -5.41
C TYR A 449 3.81 39.24 -4.22
N PHE A 450 4.68 38.89 -3.26
CA PHE A 450 4.87 39.64 -2.03
C PHE A 450 6.30 40.20 -2.01
N LEU A 451 6.48 41.33 -2.71
CA LEU A 451 7.79 41.97 -2.94
C LEU A 451 8.28 42.78 -1.73
N VAL A 452 7.40 43.13 -0.79
CA VAL A 452 7.74 43.86 0.44
C VAL A 452 8.18 42.86 1.50
N ASP A 453 9.39 42.99 2.04
CA ASP A 453 9.94 42.02 3.02
C ASP A 453 9.00 41.76 4.22
N ARG A 454 8.30 42.79 4.73
CA ARG A 454 7.33 42.63 5.83
C ARG A 454 6.15 41.74 5.44
N GLU A 455 5.62 41.90 4.23
CA GLU A 455 4.52 41.07 3.70
C GLU A 455 5.00 39.64 3.46
N PHE A 456 6.18 39.50 2.85
CA PHE A 456 6.81 38.22 2.59
C PHE A 456 7.00 37.39 3.87
N GLN A 457 7.59 37.97 4.92
CA GLN A 457 7.85 37.24 6.18
C GLN A 457 6.58 36.81 6.93
N LEU A 458 5.44 37.49 6.69
CA LEU A 458 4.13 37.10 7.22
C LEU A 458 3.53 35.94 6.40
N ILE A 459 3.51 36.05 5.07
CA ILE A 459 2.86 35.09 4.15
C ILE A 459 3.70 33.83 3.91
N ARG A 460 5.01 33.89 4.17
CA ARG A 460 5.93 32.74 4.16
C ARG A 460 5.59 31.66 5.20
N GLN A 461 4.81 32.02 6.21
CA GLN A 461 4.33 31.12 7.25
C GLN A 461 2.86 30.78 6.97
N LYS A 462 2.46 29.51 7.14
CA LYS A 462 1.05 29.11 6.94
C LYS A 462 0.11 30.03 7.73
N GLY A 463 -0.90 30.55 7.07
CA GLY A 463 -1.84 31.51 7.64
C GLY A 463 -2.64 30.95 8.83
N VAL A 464 -3.47 31.80 9.41
CA VAL A 464 -4.40 31.46 10.49
C VAL A 464 -5.81 31.74 9.98
N PHE A 465 -6.71 30.76 10.05
CA PHE A 465 -8.07 30.91 9.53
C PHE A 465 -9.16 30.40 10.50
N PRO A 466 -10.27 31.13 10.70
CA PRO A 466 -11.32 30.78 11.66
C PRO A 466 -12.30 29.74 11.09
N TYR A 467 -11.79 28.59 10.64
CA TYR A 467 -12.55 27.48 10.02
C TYR A 467 -13.87 27.11 10.71
N SER A 468 -13.92 27.23 12.03
CA SER A 468 -15.06 26.84 12.84
C SER A 468 -16.11 27.95 13.03
N PHE A 469 -15.78 29.19 12.66
CA PHE A 469 -16.71 30.31 12.57
C PHE A 469 -17.43 30.33 11.22
N ILE A 470 -16.70 30.04 10.13
CA ILE A 470 -17.18 30.02 8.74
C ILE A 470 -18.11 28.82 8.49
N ASP A 471 -19.40 29.01 8.79
CA ASP A 471 -20.46 27.99 8.65
C ASP A 471 -21.62 28.40 7.72
N ASP A 472 -21.63 29.65 7.24
CA ASP A 472 -22.53 30.22 6.24
C ASP A 472 -21.80 31.28 5.39
N PHE A 473 -22.28 31.56 4.18
CA PHE A 473 -21.70 32.55 3.25
C PHE A 473 -21.69 33.97 3.84
N SER A 474 -22.76 34.37 4.55
CA SER A 474 -22.91 35.73 5.13
C SER A 474 -21.85 36.11 6.17
N LYS A 475 -21.01 35.15 6.59
CA LYS A 475 -19.88 35.41 7.49
C LYS A 475 -18.61 35.86 6.77
N LEU A 476 -18.53 35.72 5.45
CA LEU A 476 -17.43 36.23 4.65
C LEU A 476 -17.52 37.78 4.51
N ASP A 477 -18.74 38.31 4.51
CA ASP A 477 -19.04 39.75 4.49
C ASP A 477 -18.68 40.51 5.79
N PHE A 478 -18.11 39.83 6.80
CA PHE A 478 -17.71 40.45 8.07
C PHE A 478 -16.56 41.43 7.86
N THR A 479 -16.75 42.69 8.26
CA THR A 479 -15.79 43.80 8.08
C THR A 479 -14.75 43.94 9.18
N GLU A 480 -14.69 42.97 10.10
CA GLU A 480 -13.76 42.91 11.22
C GLU A 480 -13.25 41.47 11.37
N LEU A 481 -12.00 41.31 11.80
CA LEU A 481 -11.45 39.99 12.13
C LEU A 481 -12.23 39.37 13.31
N PRO A 482 -12.72 38.12 13.22
CA PRO A 482 -13.49 37.50 14.31
C PRO A 482 -12.75 37.46 15.64
N GLN A 483 -13.48 37.41 16.76
CA GLN A 483 -12.85 37.44 18.08
C GLN A 483 -12.03 36.17 18.34
N LYS A 484 -11.06 36.23 19.25
CA LYS A 484 -10.20 35.08 19.60
C LYS A 484 -10.99 33.80 19.98
N ILE A 485 -12.21 33.94 20.47
CA ILE A 485 -13.10 32.81 20.77
C ILE A 485 -13.70 32.13 19.53
N ASP A 486 -13.91 32.86 18.43
CA ASP A 486 -14.46 32.37 17.17
C ASP A 486 -13.45 31.51 16.38
N PHE A 487 -12.15 31.76 16.60
CA PHE A 487 -11.04 30.91 16.15
C PHE A 487 -10.95 29.55 16.87
N TYR A 488 -11.94 29.18 17.72
CA TYR A 488 -11.97 27.87 18.39
C TYR A 488 -12.07 26.71 17.40
N TYR A 489 -11.01 25.91 17.29
CA TYR A 489 -10.87 24.87 16.29
C TYR A 489 -11.58 23.57 16.72
N LYS A 490 -12.88 23.48 16.41
CA LYS A 490 -13.80 22.36 16.75
C LYS A 490 -13.23 20.97 16.45
N LEU A 491 -12.36 20.82 15.45
CA LEU A 491 -11.74 19.56 15.03
C LEU A 491 -10.68 19.03 16.01
N ARG A 492 -9.93 19.91 16.68
CA ARG A 492 -9.02 19.54 17.77
C ARG A 492 -9.56 19.94 19.15
N ASP A 493 -10.70 20.61 19.26
CA ASP A 493 -11.23 21.07 20.56
C ASP A 493 -10.26 22.10 21.21
N GLU A 494 -9.56 22.91 20.40
CA GLU A 494 -8.48 23.81 20.85
C GLU A 494 -8.85 25.28 20.60
N HIS A 495 -8.53 26.16 21.55
CA HIS A 495 -8.45 27.60 21.29
C HIS A 495 -7.15 27.93 20.55
N ILE A 496 -7.18 28.99 19.75
CA ILE A 496 -5.99 29.60 19.15
C ILE A 496 -5.01 30.10 20.24
N SER A 497 -3.71 30.09 19.93
CA SER A 497 -2.67 30.70 20.76
C SER A 497 -2.85 32.23 20.83
N GLU A 498 -2.15 32.91 21.73
CA GLU A 498 -2.10 34.38 21.70
C GLU A 498 -1.31 34.86 20.48
N ASP A 499 -0.13 34.29 20.27
CA ASP A 499 0.80 34.68 19.19
C ASP A 499 0.18 34.51 17.79
N ASP A 500 -0.56 33.42 17.52
CA ASP A 500 -1.24 33.23 16.24
C ASP A 500 -2.42 34.20 16.06
N TYR A 501 -3.12 34.59 17.14
CA TYR A 501 -4.19 35.57 17.05
C TYR A 501 -3.62 36.97 16.79
N GLN A 502 -2.54 37.35 17.48
CA GLN A 502 -1.84 38.61 17.23
C GLN A 502 -1.22 38.63 15.82
N ARG A 503 -0.72 37.50 15.32
CA ARG A 503 -0.30 37.33 13.92
C ARG A 503 -1.47 37.49 12.94
N ALA A 504 -2.64 36.93 13.22
CA ALA A 504 -3.83 37.09 12.37
C ALA A 504 -4.27 38.56 12.25
N ASN A 505 -4.30 39.30 13.37
CA ASN A 505 -4.52 40.75 13.38
C ASN A 505 -3.42 41.47 12.58
N THR A 506 -2.14 41.13 12.81
CA THR A 506 -1.01 41.73 12.08
C THR A 506 -1.11 41.51 10.56
N VAL A 507 -1.59 40.34 10.10
CA VAL A 507 -1.85 40.08 8.67
C VAL A 507 -3.01 40.94 8.18
N TRP A 508 -4.15 40.92 8.86
CA TRP A 508 -5.33 41.74 8.52
C TRP A 508 -4.98 43.22 8.34
N ASP A 509 -4.26 43.80 9.32
CA ASP A 509 -3.83 45.19 9.30
C ASP A 509 -2.79 45.49 8.20
N THR A 510 -1.81 44.59 8.01
CA THR A 510 -0.71 44.80 7.05
C THR A 510 -1.18 44.71 5.60
N PHE A 511 -2.15 43.84 5.31
CA PHE A 511 -2.73 43.67 3.97
C PHE A 511 -4.01 44.48 3.76
N HIS A 512 -4.42 45.28 4.74
CA HIS A 512 -5.57 46.18 4.69
C HIS A 512 -6.90 45.47 4.32
N CYS A 513 -7.10 44.25 4.84
CA CYS A 513 -8.31 43.47 4.59
C CYS A 513 -9.54 44.24 5.10
N GLN A 514 -10.51 44.46 4.22
CA GLN A 514 -11.78 45.12 4.54
C GLN A 514 -12.88 44.11 4.89
N THR A 515 -12.74 42.86 4.45
CA THR A 515 -13.67 41.76 4.76
C THR A 515 -12.96 40.43 5.05
N LEU A 516 -13.67 39.53 5.71
CA LEU A 516 -13.20 38.16 5.96
C LEU A 516 -13.11 37.32 4.68
N ASP A 517 -13.83 37.71 3.61
CA ASP A 517 -13.69 37.18 2.25
C ASP A 517 -12.33 37.56 1.62
N GLU A 518 -11.89 38.81 1.73
CA GLU A 518 -10.56 39.24 1.27
C GLU A 518 -9.43 38.55 2.05
N TYR A 519 -9.60 38.42 3.37
CA TYR A 519 -8.68 37.66 4.22
C TYR A 519 -8.64 36.17 3.85
N SER A 520 -9.78 35.59 3.42
CA SER A 520 -9.84 34.22 2.91
C SER A 520 -9.10 34.02 1.60
N ASP A 521 -9.22 34.94 0.64
CA ASP A 521 -8.49 34.85 -0.63
C ASP A 521 -6.98 35.03 -0.42
N LEU A 522 -6.57 35.91 0.50
CA LEU A 522 -5.17 36.05 0.91
C LEU A 522 -4.63 34.77 1.56
N TYR A 523 -5.41 34.16 2.46
CA TYR A 523 -5.08 32.88 3.09
C TYR A 523 -4.89 31.77 2.05
N LEU A 524 -5.86 31.62 1.13
CA LEU A 524 -5.84 30.60 0.09
C LEU A 524 -4.69 30.80 -0.90
N LYS A 525 -4.39 32.05 -1.27
CA LYS A 525 -3.23 32.42 -2.09
C LYS A 525 -1.90 32.09 -1.40
N SER A 526 -1.80 32.32 -0.08
CA SER A 526 -0.62 31.92 0.72
C SER A 526 -0.38 30.42 0.63
N ASP A 527 -1.39 29.59 0.90
CA ASP A 527 -1.25 28.13 0.90
C ASP A 527 -0.83 27.58 -0.47
N ILE A 528 -1.38 28.10 -1.57
CA ILE A 528 -1.06 27.62 -2.92
C ILE A 528 0.36 28.01 -3.34
N LEU A 529 0.81 29.23 -3.02
CA LEU A 529 2.18 29.65 -3.33
C LEU A 529 3.22 28.93 -2.45
N LEU A 530 2.88 28.64 -1.19
CA LEU A 530 3.69 27.78 -0.32
C LEU A 530 3.76 26.33 -0.83
N LEU A 531 2.66 25.79 -1.37
CA LEU A 531 2.64 24.47 -2.01
C LEU A 531 3.51 24.45 -3.27
N ALA A 532 3.45 25.49 -4.10
CA ALA A 532 4.28 25.65 -5.28
C ALA A 532 5.77 25.70 -4.91
N ASP A 533 6.18 26.56 -3.98
CA ASP A 533 7.57 26.64 -3.50
C ASP A 533 8.05 25.29 -2.93
N VAL A 534 7.25 24.63 -2.08
CA VAL A 534 7.58 23.31 -1.52
C VAL A 534 7.76 22.24 -2.60
N PHE A 535 6.88 22.18 -3.59
CA PHE A 535 6.94 21.14 -4.62
C PHE A 535 8.00 21.44 -5.68
N GLU A 536 8.22 22.70 -6.08
CA GLU A 536 9.32 23.07 -6.97
C GLU A 536 10.70 22.80 -6.34
N ASN A 537 10.88 23.08 -5.04
CA ASN A 537 12.10 22.69 -4.33
C ASN A 537 12.29 21.16 -4.32
N PHE A 538 11.22 20.40 -4.10
CA PHE A 538 11.25 18.93 -4.21
C PHE A 538 11.56 18.44 -5.64
N ARG A 539 11.01 19.07 -6.69
CA ARG A 539 11.35 18.79 -8.09
C ARG A 539 12.83 19.06 -8.37
N ASN A 540 13.32 20.23 -8.00
CA ASN A 540 14.71 20.64 -8.18
C ASN A 540 15.69 19.69 -7.44
N MET A 541 15.35 19.24 -6.22
CA MET A 541 16.12 18.26 -5.45
C MET A 541 16.13 16.89 -6.15
N CYS A 542 14.99 16.39 -6.61
CA CYS A 542 14.90 15.11 -7.34
C CYS A 542 15.66 15.13 -8.67
N LEU A 543 15.58 16.23 -9.43
CA LEU A 543 16.37 16.43 -10.64
C LEU A 543 17.87 16.44 -10.33
N LYS A 544 18.29 17.13 -9.26
CA LYS A 544 19.70 17.20 -8.82
C LYS A 544 20.28 15.86 -8.34
N HIS A 545 19.47 15.01 -7.71
CA HIS A 545 19.96 13.79 -7.04
C HIS A 545 19.60 12.46 -7.73
N TYR A 546 18.63 12.47 -8.64
CA TYR A 546 18.21 11.28 -9.41
C TYR A 546 18.14 11.53 -10.94
N GLU A 547 18.18 12.79 -11.39
CA GLU A 547 17.87 13.23 -12.77
C GLU A 547 16.46 12.77 -13.24
N LEU A 548 15.47 12.82 -12.33
CA LEU A 548 14.08 12.48 -12.63
C LEU A 548 13.16 13.55 -12.04
N ASP A 549 12.25 14.09 -12.84
CA ASP A 549 11.25 15.04 -12.36
C ASP A 549 10.08 14.27 -11.69
N PRO A 550 9.80 14.50 -10.39
CA PRO A 550 8.74 13.80 -9.68
C PRO A 550 7.34 14.11 -10.22
N ALA A 551 7.16 15.18 -11.00
CA ALA A 551 5.88 15.54 -11.62
C ALA A 551 5.39 14.51 -12.68
N HIS A 552 6.27 13.65 -13.21
CA HIS A 552 5.84 12.53 -14.06
C HIS A 552 5.14 11.41 -13.28
N TYR A 553 5.40 11.34 -11.98
CA TYR A 553 4.99 10.27 -11.09
C TYR A 553 3.77 10.68 -10.26
N VAL A 554 3.17 9.71 -9.57
CA VAL A 554 2.00 9.93 -8.72
C VAL A 554 2.19 9.46 -7.28
N THR A 555 3.35 8.87 -6.96
CA THR A 555 3.73 8.43 -5.60
C THR A 555 5.26 8.34 -5.46
N ALA A 556 5.80 8.47 -4.24
CA ALA A 556 7.23 8.22 -3.98
C ALA A 556 7.70 6.79 -4.39
N PRO A 557 6.94 5.69 -4.18
CA PRO A 557 7.31 4.36 -4.70
C PRO A 557 7.50 4.23 -6.20
N SER A 558 6.71 4.91 -7.04
CA SER A 558 6.92 4.83 -8.50
C SER A 558 8.15 5.65 -8.93
N LEU A 559 8.41 6.80 -8.31
CA LEU A 559 9.62 7.59 -8.49
C LEU A 559 10.87 6.82 -8.04
N SER A 560 10.88 6.32 -6.80
CA SER A 560 12.04 5.65 -6.20
C SER A 560 12.42 4.37 -6.92
N TRP A 561 11.45 3.60 -7.43
CA TRP A 561 11.72 2.43 -8.26
C TRP A 561 12.47 2.79 -9.55
N ASN A 562 12.05 3.86 -10.23
CA ASN A 562 12.71 4.32 -11.44
C ASN A 562 14.08 4.95 -11.15
N ALA A 563 14.21 5.71 -10.07
CA ALA A 563 15.50 6.24 -9.60
C ALA A 563 16.48 5.11 -9.26
N MET A 564 16.00 4.01 -8.65
CA MET A 564 16.80 2.83 -8.36
C MET A 564 17.26 2.13 -9.64
N LEU A 565 16.35 1.81 -10.58
CA LEU A 565 16.72 1.18 -11.85
C LEU A 565 17.69 2.05 -12.66
N LYS A 566 17.46 3.37 -12.70
CA LYS A 566 18.32 4.35 -13.39
C LYS A 566 19.70 4.45 -12.76
N PHE A 567 19.81 4.48 -11.42
CA PHE A 567 21.09 4.65 -10.73
C PHE A 567 21.94 3.37 -10.67
N THR A 568 21.28 2.20 -10.60
CA THR A 568 21.98 0.90 -10.54
C THR A 568 22.26 0.32 -11.93
N HIS A 569 21.56 0.79 -12.96
CA HIS A 569 21.53 0.22 -14.31
C HIS A 569 21.22 -1.30 -14.33
N VAL A 570 20.55 -1.80 -13.28
CA VAL A 570 20.26 -3.22 -13.11
C VAL A 570 19.22 -3.69 -14.13
N LYS A 571 19.40 -4.92 -14.61
CA LYS A 571 18.38 -5.69 -15.33
C LYS A 571 17.87 -6.79 -14.41
N LEU A 572 16.55 -6.87 -14.22
CA LEU A 572 15.91 -7.91 -13.41
C LEU A 572 15.05 -8.78 -14.32
N GLU A 573 15.37 -10.08 -14.41
CA GLU A 573 14.60 -11.06 -15.17
C GLU A 573 13.22 -11.25 -14.53
N LEU A 574 12.16 -11.17 -15.34
CA LEU A 574 10.78 -11.32 -14.84
C LEU A 574 10.35 -12.79 -14.79
N LEU A 575 9.69 -13.20 -13.70
CA LEU A 575 9.17 -14.56 -13.53
C LEU A 575 8.00 -14.84 -14.50
N THR A 576 8.32 -15.45 -15.65
CA THR A 576 7.34 -15.85 -16.68
C THR A 576 6.70 -17.22 -16.45
N ASP A 577 7.21 -18.01 -15.49
CA ASP A 577 6.57 -19.25 -15.02
C ASP A 577 5.61 -18.95 -13.85
N ILE A 578 4.34 -19.30 -14.04
CA ILE A 578 3.28 -19.16 -13.04
C ILE A 578 3.51 -20.04 -11.81
N ASP A 579 4.21 -21.17 -11.94
CA ASP A 579 4.52 -22.05 -10.81
C ASP A 579 5.73 -21.55 -10.00
N MET A 580 6.71 -20.89 -10.63
CA MET A 580 7.72 -20.11 -9.91
C MET A 580 7.10 -18.91 -9.18
N LEU A 581 6.18 -18.18 -9.82
CA LEU A 581 5.47 -17.07 -9.19
C LEU A 581 4.63 -17.54 -7.99
N HIS A 582 3.90 -18.65 -8.11
CA HIS A 582 3.17 -19.24 -6.99
C HIS A 582 4.09 -19.79 -5.89
N PHE A 583 5.25 -20.34 -6.24
CA PHE A 583 6.26 -20.81 -5.28
C PHE A 583 6.80 -19.65 -4.43
N PHE A 584 7.23 -18.54 -5.05
CA PHE A 584 7.62 -17.34 -4.30
C PHE A 584 6.44 -16.75 -3.50
N LYS A 585 5.24 -16.60 -4.09
CA LYS A 585 4.04 -16.11 -3.37
C LYS A 585 3.68 -16.99 -2.16
N LYS A 586 3.84 -18.32 -2.24
CA LYS A 586 3.71 -19.26 -1.10
C LYS A 586 4.87 -19.17 -0.10
N GLY A 587 6.06 -18.74 -0.52
CA GLY A 587 7.24 -18.53 0.33
C GLY A 587 7.23 -17.23 1.13
N ILE A 588 6.58 -16.17 0.62
CA ILE A 588 6.50 -14.87 1.30
C ILE A 588 5.95 -15.01 2.74
N ARG A 589 6.65 -14.36 3.68
CA ARG A 589 6.25 -14.20 5.09
C ARG A 589 6.27 -12.71 5.40
N GLY A 590 5.29 -12.24 6.17
CA GLY A 590 5.37 -10.92 6.79
C GLY A 590 6.32 -10.91 7.99
N GLY A 591 6.43 -9.79 8.69
CA GLY A 591 7.04 -9.75 10.01
C GLY A 591 6.36 -10.76 10.95
N VAL A 592 7.17 -11.56 11.64
CA VAL A 592 6.77 -12.57 12.63
C VAL A 592 5.74 -12.03 13.62
N SER A 593 4.94 -12.92 14.23
CA SER A 593 4.10 -12.43 15.31
C SER A 593 3.82 -13.32 16.50
N THR A 594 4.27 -12.83 17.65
CA THR A 594 4.00 -13.30 18.99
C THR A 594 3.97 -12.10 19.94
N CYS A 595 3.06 -12.17 20.92
CA CYS A 595 3.29 -11.60 22.25
C CYS A 595 3.36 -12.85 23.13
N VAL A 596 4.40 -12.99 23.95
CA VAL A 596 4.73 -14.25 24.63
C VAL A 596 4.19 -14.30 26.06
N LYS A 597 4.37 -13.23 26.84
CA LYS A 597 3.74 -13.00 28.15
C LYS A 597 3.08 -11.60 28.14
N ARG A 598 1.95 -11.39 28.85
CA ARG A 598 1.14 -10.14 28.74
C ARG A 598 1.30 -9.15 29.90
N ALA A 599 1.83 -9.57 31.03
CA ALA A 599 2.09 -8.71 32.17
C ALA A 599 3.42 -9.07 32.84
N ALA A 600 4.06 -8.05 33.43
CA ALA A 600 5.33 -8.14 34.12
C ALA A 600 5.46 -6.93 35.06
N GLN A 601 6.43 -6.99 35.98
CA GLN A 601 6.75 -5.86 36.84
C GLN A 601 8.22 -5.92 37.23
N ALA A 602 8.95 -4.90 36.81
CA ALA A 602 10.34 -4.71 37.17
C ALA A 602 10.53 -4.49 38.68
N ASN A 603 11.60 -5.09 39.19
CA ASN A 603 12.05 -5.05 40.57
C ASN A 603 13.56 -4.80 40.60
N ASN A 604 13.99 -3.54 40.52
CA ASN A 604 15.40 -3.19 40.60
C ASN A 604 15.59 -1.91 41.41
N LYS A 605 16.83 -1.71 41.89
CA LYS A 605 17.29 -0.60 42.71
C LYS A 605 17.05 0.82 42.16
N PHE A 606 16.66 0.96 40.89
CA PHE A 606 16.32 2.25 40.26
C PHE A 606 14.80 2.53 40.25
N LEU A 607 13.97 1.67 40.84
CA LEU A 607 12.53 1.84 40.97
C LEU A 607 12.12 2.17 42.41
N PRO A 608 11.14 3.08 42.63
CA PRO A 608 10.72 3.50 43.97
C PRO A 608 9.98 2.40 44.76
N ASN A 609 9.59 1.32 44.09
CA ASN A 609 8.95 0.13 44.67
C ASN A 609 9.90 -1.09 44.73
N TYR A 610 11.22 -0.87 44.74
CA TYR A 610 12.20 -1.95 44.81
C TYR A 610 12.03 -2.81 46.07
N ASP A 611 11.92 -4.12 45.86
CA ASP A 611 11.84 -5.14 46.89
C ASP A 611 13.13 -5.99 46.85
N PRO A 612 14.06 -5.79 47.80
CA PRO A 612 15.31 -6.54 47.85
C PRO A 612 15.14 -8.01 48.25
N SER A 613 13.92 -8.46 48.63
CA SER A 613 13.63 -9.89 48.84
C SER A 613 13.31 -10.64 47.54
N LYS A 614 13.08 -9.92 46.43
CA LYS A 614 12.73 -10.50 45.13
C LYS A 614 13.92 -10.47 44.15
N PRO A 615 13.98 -11.39 43.17
CA PRO A 615 14.96 -11.34 42.08
C PRO A 615 14.96 -9.99 41.35
N THR A 616 16.12 -9.58 40.83
CA THR A 616 16.32 -8.24 40.27
C THR A 616 15.95 -8.16 38.77
N SER A 617 15.15 -7.16 38.39
CA SER A 617 14.60 -6.97 37.02
C SER A 617 14.31 -5.52 36.62
N TYR A 618 14.57 -5.14 35.36
CA TYR A 618 14.59 -3.80 34.73
C TYR A 618 13.72 -3.78 33.48
N ILE A 619 13.57 -2.65 32.79
CA ILE A 619 12.85 -2.53 31.50
C ILE A 619 13.71 -1.79 30.46
N LEU A 620 13.86 -2.34 29.23
CA LEU A 620 14.60 -1.75 28.10
C LEU A 620 13.76 -1.72 26.81
N TYR A 621 13.94 -0.69 25.97
CA TYR A 621 13.38 -0.62 24.61
C TYR A 621 14.38 -1.06 23.52
N LEU A 622 13.95 -1.75 22.45
CA LEU A 622 14.79 -2.02 21.26
C LEU A 622 14.04 -1.83 19.92
N ASP A 623 14.78 -1.51 18.85
CA ASP A 623 14.37 -1.69 17.44
C ASP A 623 15.55 -1.78 16.44
N ALA A 624 15.36 -2.50 15.33
CA ALA A 624 16.34 -2.67 14.27
C ALA A 624 16.36 -1.50 13.26
N THR A 625 17.16 -0.46 13.57
CA THR A 625 17.41 0.72 12.72
C THR A 625 17.59 0.38 11.25
N ASN A 626 16.61 0.74 10.41
CA ASN A 626 16.59 0.53 8.95
C ASN A 626 16.73 -0.95 8.51
N LEU A 627 16.08 -1.87 9.23
CA LEU A 627 16.06 -3.32 8.93
C LEU A 627 15.86 -3.65 7.44
N TYR A 628 14.91 -2.99 6.76
CA TYR A 628 14.66 -3.24 5.33
C TYR A 628 15.78 -2.71 4.43
N GLY A 629 16.38 -1.56 4.73
CA GLY A 629 17.55 -1.06 4.00
C GLY A 629 18.78 -1.98 4.16
N TRP A 630 19.00 -2.52 5.35
CA TRP A 630 20.02 -3.55 5.56
C TRP A 630 19.71 -4.82 4.77
N ALA A 631 18.49 -5.37 4.87
CA ALA A 631 18.09 -6.57 4.15
C ALA A 631 18.10 -6.40 2.62
N MET A 632 17.90 -5.18 2.10
CA MET A 632 18.07 -4.84 0.69
C MET A 632 19.54 -4.65 0.26
N SER A 633 20.48 -4.55 1.20
CA SER A 633 21.92 -4.40 0.91
C SER A 633 22.65 -5.74 0.82
N GLU A 634 22.01 -6.84 1.22
CA GLU A 634 22.47 -8.22 1.09
C GLU A 634 22.46 -8.69 -0.39
N VAL A 635 22.96 -9.90 -0.66
CA VAL A 635 22.75 -10.53 -1.98
C VAL A 635 21.28 -10.90 -2.18
N LEU A 636 20.72 -10.51 -3.33
CA LEU A 636 19.32 -10.69 -3.72
C LEU A 636 19.22 -11.36 -5.10
N PRO A 637 18.13 -12.10 -5.40
CA PRO A 637 17.89 -12.66 -6.73
C PRO A 637 17.94 -11.59 -7.83
N LEU A 638 18.50 -11.96 -8.98
CA LEU A 638 18.70 -11.10 -10.16
C LEU A 638 18.03 -11.69 -11.41
N GLY A 639 18.19 -12.99 -11.63
CA GLY A 639 17.68 -13.73 -12.80
C GLY A 639 18.22 -15.15 -12.86
N GLY A 640 18.15 -15.81 -14.02
CA GLY A 640 18.59 -17.20 -14.21
C GLY A 640 17.70 -18.23 -13.52
N PHE A 641 16.40 -17.95 -13.38
CA PHE A 641 15.49 -18.75 -12.58
C PHE A 641 15.28 -20.16 -13.18
N THR A 642 15.77 -21.18 -12.48
CA THR A 642 15.83 -22.56 -13.00
C THR A 642 15.44 -23.58 -11.93
N TRP A 643 14.58 -24.53 -12.29
CA TRP A 643 14.27 -25.69 -11.45
C TRP A 643 15.42 -26.71 -11.55
N LEU A 644 15.95 -27.16 -10.41
CA LEU A 644 16.95 -28.23 -10.39
C LEU A 644 16.31 -29.59 -10.70
N THR A 645 17.07 -30.45 -11.39
CA THR A 645 16.74 -31.88 -11.57
C THR A 645 16.90 -32.66 -10.25
N GLN A 646 16.39 -33.89 -10.19
CA GLN A 646 16.49 -34.70 -8.98
C GLN A 646 17.96 -35.03 -8.62
N ASP A 647 18.84 -35.22 -9.60
CA ASP A 647 20.25 -35.55 -9.36
C ASP A 647 21.07 -34.34 -8.86
N GLU A 648 20.74 -33.13 -9.35
CA GLU A 648 21.24 -31.87 -8.80
C GLU A 648 20.73 -31.64 -7.36
N ILE A 649 19.47 -31.99 -7.06
CA ILE A 649 18.93 -31.92 -5.70
C ILE A 649 19.63 -32.93 -4.77
N ASN A 650 19.90 -34.14 -5.26
CA ASN A 650 20.60 -35.19 -4.52
C ASN A 650 22.07 -34.85 -4.20
N SER A 651 22.68 -33.95 -4.98
CA SER A 651 24.08 -33.52 -4.80
C SER A 651 24.24 -32.14 -4.11
N LEU A 652 23.13 -31.45 -3.79
CA LEU A 652 23.14 -30.12 -3.20
C LEU A 652 23.39 -30.13 -1.68
N SER A 653 24.64 -29.91 -1.26
CA SER A 653 24.97 -29.67 0.16
C SER A 653 24.68 -28.23 0.59
N ILE A 654 23.54 -28.01 1.24
CA ILE A 654 23.07 -26.69 1.71
C ILE A 654 24.02 -26.08 2.76
N MET A 655 24.71 -26.91 3.54
CA MET A 655 25.57 -26.45 4.63
C MET A 655 26.90 -25.87 4.11
N ASP A 656 27.38 -26.33 2.96
CA ASP A 656 28.66 -25.91 2.39
C ASP A 656 28.56 -24.62 1.54
N LEU A 657 27.32 -24.24 1.16
CA LEU A 657 27.06 -22.96 0.48
C LEU A 657 27.47 -21.76 1.35
N THR A 658 28.21 -20.81 0.79
CA THR A 658 28.49 -19.53 1.44
C THR A 658 27.34 -18.55 1.22
N ASP A 659 27.15 -17.61 2.13
CA ASP A 659 26.10 -16.57 2.05
C ASP A 659 26.31 -15.58 0.87
N THR A 660 27.42 -15.68 0.15
CA THR A 660 27.87 -14.77 -0.91
C THR A 660 28.19 -15.49 -2.23
N THR A 661 27.68 -16.72 -2.44
CA THR A 661 27.80 -17.40 -3.73
C THR A 661 27.09 -16.59 -4.84
N PRO A 662 27.61 -16.56 -6.09
CA PRO A 662 26.89 -15.94 -7.21
C PRO A 662 25.53 -16.59 -7.52
N GLU A 663 25.36 -17.85 -7.09
CA GLU A 663 24.12 -18.61 -7.21
C GLU A 663 23.43 -18.72 -5.85
N GLY A 664 22.11 -18.52 -5.81
CA GLY A 664 21.26 -18.68 -4.64
C GLY A 664 20.14 -19.69 -4.88
N TYR A 665 19.55 -20.17 -3.78
CA TYR A 665 18.54 -21.23 -3.82
C TYR A 665 17.35 -20.95 -2.89
N VAL A 666 16.15 -21.27 -3.36
CA VAL A 666 14.93 -21.40 -2.54
C VAL A 666 14.41 -22.84 -2.69
N LEU A 667 14.07 -23.47 -1.57
CA LEU A 667 13.75 -24.89 -1.48
C LEU A 667 12.33 -25.08 -0.92
N GLU A 668 11.61 -26.08 -1.41
CA GLU A 668 10.32 -26.57 -0.87
C GLU A 668 10.60 -27.88 -0.11
N VAL A 669 10.50 -27.84 1.22
CA VAL A 669 11.05 -28.86 2.13
C VAL A 669 10.08 -29.32 3.22
N ASP A 670 10.27 -30.54 3.70
CA ASP A 670 9.69 -31.03 4.97
C ASP A 670 10.75 -30.97 6.07
N ILE A 671 10.38 -30.48 7.25
CA ILE A 671 11.30 -30.28 8.39
C ILE A 671 10.64 -30.78 9.68
N SER A 672 11.32 -31.69 10.38
CA SER A 672 10.98 -32.14 11.73
C SER A 672 11.39 -31.09 12.77
N TYR A 673 10.60 -31.01 13.85
CA TYR A 673 10.84 -30.13 14.99
C TYR A 673 11.00 -31.00 16.24
N PRO A 674 12.24 -31.35 16.63
CA PRO A 674 12.48 -32.24 17.77
C PRO A 674 11.89 -31.76 19.09
N HIS A 675 11.23 -32.65 19.83
CA HIS A 675 10.56 -32.32 21.10
C HIS A 675 11.48 -31.72 22.16
N HIS A 676 12.77 -32.07 22.17
CA HIS A 676 13.73 -31.50 23.13
C HIS A 676 13.96 -29.99 22.91
N LEU A 677 13.67 -29.46 21.72
CA LEU A 677 13.77 -28.04 21.37
C LEU A 677 12.49 -27.24 21.67
N HIS A 678 11.41 -27.90 22.13
CA HIS A 678 10.15 -27.19 22.39
C HIS A 678 10.28 -26.13 23.49
N ASN A 679 11.03 -26.44 24.55
CA ASN A 679 11.22 -25.52 25.67
C ASN A 679 12.17 -24.36 25.33
N SER A 680 13.25 -24.63 24.58
CA SER A 680 14.21 -23.58 24.17
C SER A 680 13.66 -22.66 23.09
N HIS A 681 12.80 -23.17 22.19
CA HIS A 681 12.26 -22.39 21.07
C HIS A 681 10.81 -21.91 21.28
N ASN A 682 10.23 -22.07 22.47
CA ASN A 682 8.83 -21.73 22.77
C ASN A 682 8.45 -20.28 22.39
N ASP A 683 9.34 -19.33 22.66
CA ASP A 683 9.03 -17.89 22.60
C ASP A 683 9.02 -17.34 21.17
N MET A 684 9.84 -17.93 20.29
CA MET A 684 9.79 -17.71 18.85
C MET A 684 10.30 -18.97 18.10
N PRO A 685 9.40 -19.93 17.81
CA PRO A 685 9.72 -21.05 16.95
C PRO A 685 10.22 -20.61 15.57
N PHE A 686 11.21 -21.33 15.05
CA PHE A 686 11.66 -21.17 13.66
C PHE A 686 10.54 -21.50 12.66
N LEU A 687 10.72 -21.07 11.41
CA LEU A 687 9.86 -21.44 10.27
C LEU A 687 8.37 -21.05 10.44
N PRO A 688 8.03 -19.77 10.66
CA PRO A 688 6.66 -19.34 10.95
C PRO A 688 5.71 -19.53 9.75
N GLU A 689 4.47 -19.95 10.02
CA GLU A 689 3.50 -20.34 8.99
C GLU A 689 2.20 -19.51 9.05
N ASN A 690 1.53 -19.34 7.91
CA ASN A 690 0.23 -18.69 7.84
C ASN A 690 -0.90 -19.67 8.21
N LEU A 691 -1.10 -19.88 9.51
CA LEU A 691 -2.09 -20.82 10.05
C LEU A 691 -3.35 -20.09 10.55
N ILE A 692 -4.50 -20.77 10.51
CA ILE A 692 -5.71 -20.33 11.21
C ILE A 692 -5.59 -20.82 12.67
N PRO A 693 -5.46 -19.94 13.68
CA PRO A 693 -5.41 -20.39 15.08
C PRO A 693 -6.77 -20.96 15.50
N PRO A 694 -6.86 -21.83 16.53
CA PRO A 694 -8.05 -22.64 16.82
C PRO A 694 -9.39 -21.87 16.97
N ASN A 695 -9.35 -20.61 17.39
CA ASN A 695 -10.53 -19.73 17.54
C ASN A 695 -10.54 -18.54 16.55
N GLY A 696 -9.73 -18.57 15.49
CA GLY A 696 -9.58 -17.49 14.51
C GLY A 696 -10.43 -17.66 13.25
N LYS A 697 -10.96 -16.54 12.71
CA LYS A 697 -11.68 -16.52 11.42
C LYS A 697 -10.78 -16.36 10.19
N CYS A 698 -9.49 -16.05 10.38
CA CYS A 698 -8.54 -15.76 9.31
C CYS A 698 -7.17 -16.31 9.65
N ALA A 699 -6.42 -16.72 8.61
CA ALA A 699 -5.03 -17.12 8.74
C ALA A 699 -4.15 -15.94 9.21
N LYS A 700 -3.13 -16.25 10.00
CA LYS A 700 -2.16 -15.28 10.53
C LYS A 700 -0.79 -15.94 10.56
N LEU A 701 0.27 -15.15 10.42
CA LEU A 701 1.63 -15.65 10.61
C LEU A 701 1.86 -16.04 12.08
N ILE A 702 2.14 -17.33 12.30
CA ILE A 702 2.26 -17.96 13.61
C ILE A 702 3.55 -18.82 13.62
N PRO A 703 4.59 -18.37 14.34
CA PRO A 703 5.63 -19.25 14.86
C PRO A 703 4.99 -20.42 15.62
N ASN A 704 5.32 -21.66 15.25
CA ASN A 704 4.76 -22.86 15.88
C ASN A 704 5.75 -24.03 15.84
N LEU A 705 5.72 -24.85 16.89
CA LEU A 705 6.61 -26.01 17.10
C LEU A 705 6.17 -27.29 16.36
N CYS A 706 5.22 -27.22 15.43
CA CYS A 706 4.83 -28.40 14.65
C CYS A 706 5.92 -28.75 13.61
N ALA A 707 5.94 -30.01 13.15
CA ALA A 707 6.65 -30.34 11.93
C ALA A 707 6.11 -29.51 10.74
N LYS A 708 6.99 -29.15 9.81
CA LYS A 708 6.72 -28.31 8.64
C LYS A 708 6.65 -29.20 7.40
N THR A 709 5.70 -28.94 6.50
CA THR A 709 5.55 -29.73 5.27
C THR A 709 5.35 -28.86 4.05
N ASN A 710 6.10 -29.12 2.98
CA ASN A 710 6.17 -28.29 1.75
C ASN A 710 6.45 -26.80 2.09
N TYR A 711 7.29 -26.56 3.10
CA TYR A 711 7.65 -25.23 3.54
C TYR A 711 8.68 -24.63 2.59
N ILE A 712 8.39 -23.44 2.05
CA ILE A 712 9.25 -22.77 1.07
C ILE A 712 10.19 -21.80 1.79
N ILE A 713 11.50 -21.95 1.58
CA ILE A 713 12.55 -21.27 2.35
C ILE A 713 13.80 -20.95 1.52
N HIS A 714 14.40 -19.78 1.77
CA HIS A 714 15.70 -19.39 1.23
C HIS A 714 16.85 -20.13 1.93
N TYR A 715 17.87 -20.57 1.18
CA TYR A 715 18.94 -21.45 1.68
C TYR A 715 19.61 -20.94 2.98
N ARG A 716 19.90 -19.64 3.09
CA ARG A 716 20.49 -19.00 4.29
C ARG A 716 19.63 -19.21 5.54
N ASN A 717 18.31 -19.09 5.41
CA ASN A 717 17.36 -19.28 6.52
C ASN A 717 17.19 -20.77 6.86
N LEU A 718 17.33 -21.67 5.89
CA LEU A 718 17.33 -23.11 6.11
C LEU A 718 18.60 -23.55 6.86
N LYS A 719 19.77 -23.08 6.41
CA LYS A 719 21.07 -23.27 7.08
C LYS A 719 21.02 -22.80 8.54
N GLN A 720 20.45 -21.63 8.82
CA GLN A 720 20.21 -21.16 10.18
C GLN A 720 19.31 -22.11 11.00
N ALA A 721 18.20 -22.59 10.43
CA ALA A 721 17.30 -23.53 11.13
C ALA A 721 17.99 -24.86 11.47
N LEU A 722 18.79 -25.41 10.54
CA LEU A 722 19.56 -26.64 10.75
C LEU A 722 20.65 -26.47 11.81
N GLN A 723 21.35 -25.33 11.81
CA GLN A 723 22.32 -24.97 12.86
C GLN A 723 21.70 -24.84 14.26
N ASN A 724 20.37 -24.66 14.35
CA ASN A 724 19.62 -24.64 15.60
C ASN A 724 18.89 -25.97 15.86
N GLY A 725 19.32 -27.08 15.23
CA GLY A 725 18.86 -28.43 15.55
C GLY A 725 17.51 -28.85 14.95
N LEU A 726 16.92 -28.05 14.06
CA LEU A 726 15.79 -28.54 13.25
C LEU A 726 16.30 -29.56 12.22
N GLU A 727 15.46 -30.54 11.89
CA GLU A 727 15.86 -31.70 11.08
C GLU A 727 15.22 -31.63 9.68
N LEU A 728 16.00 -31.45 8.62
CA LEU A 728 15.50 -31.58 7.24
C LEU A 728 15.16 -33.05 6.94
N THR A 729 13.87 -33.35 6.79
CA THR A 729 13.41 -34.72 6.51
C THR A 729 13.22 -35.00 5.03
N LYS A 730 12.94 -33.96 4.22
CA LYS A 730 12.83 -34.10 2.76
C LYS A 730 13.03 -32.77 2.02
N ILE A 731 13.68 -32.82 0.85
CA ILE A 731 13.58 -31.79 -0.19
C ILE A 731 12.62 -32.30 -1.27
N HIS A 732 11.64 -31.48 -1.68
CA HIS A 732 10.73 -31.80 -2.79
C HIS A 732 11.17 -31.16 -4.10
N ARG A 733 11.52 -29.87 -4.07
CA ARG A 733 11.96 -29.08 -5.23
C ARG A 733 12.91 -27.97 -4.80
N VAL A 734 13.80 -27.57 -5.70
CA VAL A 734 14.72 -26.44 -5.52
C VAL A 734 14.67 -25.54 -6.75
N LEU A 735 14.55 -24.23 -6.51
CA LEU A 735 14.72 -23.20 -7.52
C LEU A 735 16.08 -22.51 -7.31
N LYS A 736 16.92 -22.57 -8.33
CA LYS A 736 18.21 -21.88 -8.45
C LYS A 736 18.04 -20.54 -9.17
N PHE A 737 18.85 -19.55 -8.82
CA PHE A 737 18.92 -18.24 -9.46
C PHE A 737 20.30 -17.61 -9.26
N ASN A 738 20.65 -16.65 -10.12
CA ASN A 738 21.79 -15.76 -9.94
C ASN A 738 21.42 -14.68 -8.91
N GLN A 739 22.35 -14.32 -8.02
CA GLN A 739 22.15 -13.31 -6.97
C GLN A 739 23.33 -12.32 -6.87
N SER A 740 23.03 -11.07 -6.52
CA SER A 740 24.04 -10.04 -6.26
C SER A 740 23.48 -8.94 -5.35
N SER A 741 24.34 -8.08 -4.79
CA SER A 741 23.92 -6.95 -3.93
C SER A 741 23.47 -5.72 -4.75
N TRP A 742 22.67 -5.93 -5.79
CA TRP A 742 22.35 -4.92 -6.81
C TRP A 742 21.58 -3.70 -6.29
N LEU A 743 20.80 -3.83 -5.20
CA LEU A 743 20.16 -2.69 -4.54
C LEU A 743 21.11 -1.85 -3.68
N LYS A 744 22.21 -2.43 -3.19
CA LYS A 744 23.10 -1.80 -2.20
C LYS A 744 23.58 -0.39 -2.61
N PRO A 745 24.03 -0.13 -3.85
CA PRO A 745 24.48 1.22 -4.24
C PRO A 745 23.40 2.29 -4.07
N TYR A 746 22.13 1.98 -4.33
CA TYR A 746 21.02 2.92 -4.17
C TYR A 746 20.67 3.16 -2.70
N ILE A 747 20.73 2.10 -1.87
CA ILE A 747 20.55 2.23 -0.41
C ILE A 747 21.68 3.08 0.19
N ASP A 748 22.92 2.86 -0.23
CA ASP A 748 24.10 3.63 0.19
C ASP A 748 24.01 5.09 -0.26
N LEU A 749 23.59 5.38 -1.50
CA LEU A 749 23.34 6.73 -2.02
C LEU A 749 22.38 7.50 -1.12
N ASN A 750 21.16 6.98 -0.92
CA ASN A 750 20.14 7.64 -0.11
C ASN A 750 20.59 7.78 1.35
N THR A 751 21.35 6.81 1.88
CA THR A 751 21.91 6.87 3.23
C THR A 751 22.97 7.96 3.35
N LYS A 752 23.85 8.10 2.36
CA LYS A 752 24.83 9.19 2.26
C LYS A 752 24.15 10.55 2.20
N LEU A 753 23.17 10.74 1.32
CA LEU A 753 22.42 11.99 1.19
C LEU A 753 21.69 12.35 2.49
N ARG A 754 21.03 11.38 3.13
CA ARG A 754 20.38 11.50 4.46
C ARG A 754 21.32 11.92 5.59
N ASN A 755 22.59 11.51 5.52
CA ASN A 755 23.60 11.88 6.50
C ASN A 755 24.24 13.24 6.21
N GLN A 756 24.38 13.61 4.92
CA GLN A 756 24.96 14.87 4.48
C GLN A 756 24.04 16.08 4.67
N THR A 757 22.73 15.92 4.44
CA THR A 757 21.78 17.04 4.63
C THR A 757 21.65 17.41 6.11
N LYS A 758 21.38 18.70 6.37
CA LYS A 758 20.94 19.20 7.68
C LYS A 758 19.42 19.32 7.76
N ASN A 759 18.71 19.41 6.63
CA ASN A 759 17.27 19.63 6.59
C ASN A 759 16.52 18.34 6.99
N LYS A 760 15.64 18.45 7.99
CA LYS A 760 14.84 17.32 8.48
C LYS A 760 13.92 16.74 7.41
N PHE A 761 13.34 17.59 6.56
CA PHE A 761 12.50 17.19 5.44
C PHE A 761 13.22 16.21 4.52
N GLU A 762 14.41 16.59 4.05
CA GLU A 762 15.25 15.76 3.19
C GLU A 762 15.66 14.44 3.88
N LYS A 763 15.95 14.46 5.19
CA LYS A 763 16.28 13.23 5.95
C LYS A 763 15.14 12.21 5.99
N ASP A 764 13.91 12.68 6.10
CA ASP A 764 12.73 11.82 6.13
C ASP A 764 12.33 11.39 4.70
N LEU A 765 12.57 12.22 3.68
CA LEU A 765 12.41 11.87 2.27
C LEU A 765 13.40 10.78 1.81
N PHE A 766 14.71 10.93 2.06
CA PHE A 766 15.69 9.88 1.72
C PHE A 766 15.45 8.56 2.49
N LYS A 767 14.87 8.63 3.70
CA LYS A 767 14.35 7.46 4.42
C LYS A 767 13.14 6.84 3.72
N LEU A 768 12.21 7.66 3.22
CA LEU A 768 11.04 7.20 2.47
C LEU A 768 11.46 6.48 1.19
N MET A 769 12.38 7.03 0.39
CA MET A 769 12.87 6.42 -0.85
C MET A 769 13.39 4.98 -0.62
N ASN A 770 14.26 4.78 0.37
CA ASN A 770 14.74 3.42 0.70
C ASN A 770 13.60 2.46 1.07
N ASN A 771 12.67 2.87 1.95
CA ASN A 771 11.52 2.02 2.32
C ASN A 771 10.55 1.77 1.14
N SER A 772 10.46 2.72 0.21
CA SER A 772 9.59 2.67 -0.95
C SER A 772 10.01 1.59 -1.96
N VAL A 773 11.32 1.32 -2.14
CA VAL A 773 11.79 0.23 -3.00
C VAL A 773 11.33 -1.13 -2.47
N TYR A 774 11.48 -1.41 -1.18
CA TYR A 774 10.97 -2.66 -0.56
C TYR A 774 9.45 -2.79 -0.71
N GLY A 775 8.72 -1.70 -0.48
CA GLY A 775 7.27 -1.66 -0.68
C GLY A 775 6.85 -1.95 -2.14
N LYS A 776 7.74 -1.67 -3.11
CA LYS A 776 7.51 -1.92 -4.53
C LYS A 776 7.84 -3.36 -4.94
N THR A 777 8.96 -3.94 -4.49
CA THR A 777 9.31 -5.35 -4.78
C THR A 777 8.28 -6.32 -4.22
N MET A 778 7.67 -5.99 -3.07
CA MET A 778 6.62 -6.79 -2.43
C MET A 778 5.19 -6.35 -2.80
N GLU A 779 5.02 -5.52 -3.85
CA GLU A 779 3.69 -5.08 -4.30
C GLU A 779 2.93 -6.24 -4.97
N ASN A 780 1.99 -6.86 -4.26
CA ASN A 780 1.14 -7.87 -4.88
C ASN A 780 0.17 -7.23 -5.88
N VAL A 781 0.48 -7.32 -7.18
CA VAL A 781 -0.32 -6.76 -8.26
C VAL A 781 -1.74 -7.37 -8.30
N ASP A 782 -1.92 -8.62 -7.85
CA ASP A 782 -3.25 -9.25 -7.69
C ASP A 782 -4.17 -8.49 -6.71
N ASN A 783 -3.60 -7.66 -5.81
CA ASN A 783 -4.33 -6.80 -4.89
C ASN A 783 -4.60 -5.39 -5.46
N ARG A 784 -4.16 -5.06 -6.70
CA ARG A 784 -4.64 -3.87 -7.41
C ARG A 784 -6.08 -4.12 -7.83
N LEU A 785 -7.00 -3.61 -7.04
CA LEU A 785 -8.43 -3.76 -7.26
C LEU A 785 -8.88 -2.91 -8.46
N ASP A 786 -9.41 -3.55 -9.51
CA ASP A 786 -10.55 -2.99 -10.24
C ASP A 786 -11.70 -2.88 -9.24
N ILE A 787 -12.05 -1.66 -8.80
CA ILE A 787 -12.70 -1.48 -7.50
C ILE A 787 -14.20 -1.81 -7.52
N LYS A 788 -14.50 -3.04 -7.10
CA LYS A 788 -15.79 -3.47 -6.55
C LYS A 788 -15.48 -4.20 -5.20
N LEU A 789 -16.10 -3.76 -4.09
CA LEU A 789 -15.61 -3.80 -2.67
C LEU A 789 -15.41 -5.18 -1.94
N ALA A 790 -14.33 -5.34 -1.13
CA ALA A 790 -14.22 -6.12 0.17
C ALA A 790 -12.81 -6.02 0.89
N THR A 791 -12.57 -6.60 2.11
CA THR A 791 -11.43 -6.36 3.10
C THR A 791 -11.14 -7.57 4.08
N HIS A 792 -10.16 -7.73 5.04
CA HIS A 792 -8.81 -7.24 5.50
C HIS A 792 -8.28 -8.10 6.75
N TRP A 793 -6.95 -8.32 7.03
CA TRP A 793 -6.39 -8.71 8.41
C TRP A 793 -4.83 -8.52 8.64
N LYS A 794 -4.25 -8.63 9.88
CA LYS A 794 -2.81 -8.29 10.29
C LYS A 794 -2.21 -8.91 11.64
N LYS A 795 -0.89 -8.72 12.04
CA LYS A 795 -0.17 -9.12 13.33
C LYS A 795 1.27 -8.43 13.63
N THR A 796 2.07 -8.76 14.73
CA THR A 796 3.39 -8.13 15.28
C THR A 796 4.37 -9.01 16.21
N VAL A 797 5.72 -8.77 16.36
CA VAL A 797 7.00 -9.62 16.65
C VAL A 797 7.63 -9.78 18.12
N THR A 798 8.63 -10.70 18.42
CA THR A 798 9.58 -10.77 19.64
C THR A 798 10.87 -11.71 19.54
N ILE A 799 12.11 -11.42 20.11
CA ILE A 799 13.17 -12.47 20.44
C ILE A 799 14.33 -12.23 21.50
N LYS A 800 15.17 -11.16 21.41
CA LYS A 800 16.65 -11.19 21.66
C LYS A 800 17.28 -11.89 22.90
N TYR A 801 16.65 -11.91 24.09
CA TYR A 801 17.38 -12.12 25.36
C TYR A 801 17.03 -13.40 26.14
N GLY A 802 16.15 -14.26 25.62
CA GLY A 802 15.62 -15.40 26.36
C GLY A 802 14.89 -14.99 27.65
N ASN A 803 14.86 -15.87 28.65
CA ASN A 803 14.08 -15.72 29.88
C ASN A 803 14.46 -14.51 30.75
N ASN A 804 15.67 -13.95 30.56
CA ASN A 804 16.13 -12.74 31.26
C ASN A 804 15.73 -11.45 30.51
N VAL A 805 14.86 -11.54 29.49
CA VAL A 805 13.96 -10.43 29.17
C VAL A 805 12.51 -10.88 29.05
N GLN A 806 11.58 -9.97 29.35
CA GLN A 806 10.19 -10.16 28.95
C GLN A 806 9.64 -8.99 28.12
N LEU A 807 9.25 -9.22 26.87
CA LEU A 807 8.51 -8.21 26.09
C LEU A 807 7.17 -7.89 26.76
N LEU A 808 7.03 -6.67 27.30
CA LEU A 808 5.80 -6.12 27.85
C LEU A 808 4.84 -5.70 26.73
N TYR A 809 5.38 -5.03 25.71
CA TYR A 809 4.61 -4.31 24.73
C TYR A 809 5.42 -4.06 23.45
N THR A 810 4.79 -4.02 22.28
CA THR A 810 5.45 -3.67 21.01
C THR A 810 4.50 -2.96 20.05
N ASP A 811 5.05 -2.05 19.23
CA ASP A 811 4.34 -1.54 18.07
C ASP A 811 5.27 -1.33 16.86
N THR A 812 5.35 -2.35 15.99
CA THR A 812 5.96 -2.29 14.65
C THR A 812 7.49 -2.23 14.65
N ASP A 813 8.07 -1.06 14.90
CA ASP A 813 9.50 -0.72 14.88
C ASP A 813 9.99 -0.36 16.29
N SER A 814 9.52 -1.14 17.29
CA SER A 814 9.49 -0.68 18.67
C SER A 814 9.11 -1.79 19.69
N LEU A 815 9.90 -2.01 20.75
CA LEU A 815 9.79 -3.15 21.69
C LEU A 815 10.03 -2.76 23.17
N ILE A 816 9.00 -2.59 24.04
CA ILE A 816 9.21 -2.48 25.51
C ILE A 816 9.45 -3.88 26.10
N LEU A 817 10.64 -4.14 26.63
CA LEU A 817 11.09 -5.41 27.22
C LEU A 817 11.46 -5.24 28.71
N GLU A 818 11.52 -6.31 29.50
CA GLU A 818 11.90 -6.33 30.93
C GLU A 818 13.24 -7.06 31.19
N ILE A 819 14.42 -6.41 31.15
CA ILE A 819 15.76 -7.05 31.31
C ILE A 819 16.12 -7.35 32.77
N TYR A 820 16.58 -8.55 33.07
CA TYR A 820 17.10 -8.95 34.38
C TYR A 820 18.65 -8.87 34.34
N THR A 821 19.24 -7.79 34.88
CA THR A 821 20.70 -7.46 34.86
C THR A 821 21.15 -6.74 36.16
N GLU A 822 22.44 -6.45 36.36
CA GLU A 822 22.93 -5.62 37.48
C GLU A 822 23.03 -4.12 37.17
N ASN A 823 23.32 -3.76 35.91
CA ASN A 823 23.31 -2.39 35.41
C ASN A 823 23.28 -2.38 33.87
N VAL A 824 22.13 -2.07 33.28
CA VAL A 824 21.96 -2.04 31.81
C VAL A 824 22.87 -1.02 31.10
N HIS A 825 23.32 0.03 31.81
CA HIS A 825 24.27 1.00 31.24
C HIS A 825 25.69 0.41 31.12
N ASN A 826 26.06 -0.56 31.95
CA ASN A 826 27.29 -1.33 31.75
C ASN A 826 27.17 -2.28 30.55
N ASP A 827 26.00 -2.91 30.37
CA ASP A 827 25.73 -3.78 29.20
C ASP A 827 25.80 -2.97 27.88
N ILE A 828 25.31 -1.72 27.90
CA ILE A 828 25.43 -0.75 26.80
C ILE A 828 26.89 -0.35 26.55
N LYS A 829 27.70 -0.10 27.59
CA LYS A 829 29.15 0.16 27.44
C LYS A 829 29.90 -1.03 26.85
N GLN A 830 29.60 -2.25 27.31
CA GLN A 830 30.21 -3.49 26.79
C GLN A 830 29.80 -3.79 25.34
N ASN A 831 28.68 -3.23 24.88
CA ASN A 831 28.17 -3.36 23.51
C ASN A 831 28.06 -1.99 22.82
N ILE A 832 29.02 -1.07 23.05
CA ILE A 832 28.98 0.31 22.51
C ILE A 832 29.04 0.33 20.98
N ASP A 833 29.50 -0.75 20.35
CA ASP A 833 29.43 -1.05 18.92
C ASP A 833 28.00 -1.37 18.42
N ARG A 834 27.06 -1.69 19.31
CA ARG A 834 25.68 -2.12 18.99
C ARG A 834 24.59 -1.14 19.45
N PHE A 835 24.95 -0.17 20.29
CA PHE A 835 24.05 0.89 20.77
C PHE A 835 24.44 2.28 20.24
N ASP A 836 23.44 3.10 19.91
CA ASP A 836 23.61 4.52 19.59
C ASP A 836 23.46 5.34 20.88
N THR A 837 24.54 5.98 21.31
CA THR A 837 24.60 6.79 22.53
C THR A 837 24.66 8.29 22.24
N SER A 838 24.41 8.72 21.00
CA SER A 838 24.48 10.13 20.57
C SER A 838 23.47 11.05 21.25
N ASN A 839 22.42 10.50 21.87
CA ASN A 839 21.44 11.23 22.66
C ASN A 839 21.77 11.31 24.17
N TYR A 840 22.87 10.71 24.63
CA TYR A 840 23.36 10.91 25.99
C TYR A 840 24.12 12.24 26.10
N PRO A 841 23.97 13.01 27.20
CA PRO A 841 24.80 14.20 27.43
C PRO A 841 26.25 13.81 27.74
N GLU A 842 27.21 14.71 27.44
CA GLU A 842 28.66 14.40 27.49
C GLU A 842 29.15 13.99 28.87
N ASN A 843 28.63 14.61 29.93
CA ASN A 843 28.89 14.26 31.32
C ASN A 843 27.63 13.66 31.96
N ASN A 844 27.14 12.53 31.44
CA ASN A 844 25.98 11.82 32.00
C ASN A 844 26.36 11.01 33.25
N ILE A 845 25.43 10.89 34.20
CA ILE A 845 25.60 10.16 35.49
C ILE A 845 25.93 8.67 35.36
N HIS A 846 25.90 8.12 34.14
CA HIS A 846 26.18 6.72 33.85
C HIS A 846 27.56 6.53 33.20
N ASP A 847 28.35 7.59 33.01
CA ASP A 847 29.65 7.63 32.29
C ASP A 847 29.63 6.90 30.92
N ILE A 848 28.53 7.02 30.17
CA ILE A 848 28.43 6.50 28.80
C ILE A 848 29.06 7.49 27.83
N LEU A 849 30.05 7.06 27.06
CA LEU A 849 30.66 7.90 26.03
C LEU A 849 29.62 8.25 24.94
N LYS A 850 29.33 9.53 24.76
CA LYS A 850 28.48 10.06 23.68
C LYS A 850 29.20 9.89 22.34
N THR A 851 28.71 8.99 21.49
CA THR A 851 29.24 8.83 20.13
C THR A 851 28.55 9.75 19.12
N VAL A 852 29.09 9.84 17.92
CA VAL A 852 28.29 10.24 16.74
C VAL A 852 27.19 9.19 16.52
N SER A 853 26.03 9.57 15.98
CA SER A 853 24.94 8.61 15.69
C SER A 853 25.38 7.61 14.61
N VAL A 854 25.11 6.32 14.83
CA VAL A 854 25.55 5.23 13.94
C VAL A 854 24.37 4.33 13.56
N ILE A 855 24.19 4.13 12.25
CA ILE A 855 23.09 3.39 11.65
C ILE A 855 23.20 1.88 11.97
N GLY A 856 22.06 1.21 12.12
CA GLY A 856 21.96 -0.21 12.46
C GLY A 856 22.04 -0.50 13.97
N LYS A 857 22.49 0.46 14.78
CA LYS A 857 22.54 0.35 16.23
C LYS A 857 21.18 0.59 16.90
N MET A 858 21.06 0.08 18.13
CA MET A 858 19.90 0.21 19.01
C MET A 858 19.98 1.53 19.79
N LYS A 859 18.93 2.36 19.78
CA LYS A 859 18.88 3.60 20.57
C LYS A 859 18.05 3.40 21.85
N ASP A 860 18.59 3.85 22.98
CA ASP A 860 17.79 4.07 24.20
C ASP A 860 16.99 5.37 24.04
N GLU A 861 15.68 5.26 23.85
CA GLU A 861 14.79 6.39 23.55
C GLU A 861 14.70 7.40 24.71
N TYR A 862 14.98 6.99 25.95
CA TYR A 862 14.91 7.85 27.14
C TYR A 862 16.29 8.30 27.69
N ALA A 863 17.38 8.02 26.97
CA ALA A 863 18.73 8.52 27.27
C ALA A 863 19.20 8.32 28.74
N GLY A 864 18.89 7.15 29.33
CA GLY A 864 19.24 6.82 30.72
C GLY A 864 18.28 7.35 31.79
N VAL A 865 17.13 7.92 31.42
CA VAL A 865 16.04 8.26 32.36
C VAL A 865 15.16 7.02 32.62
N PRO A 866 15.01 6.56 33.88
CA PRO A 866 14.25 5.33 34.16
C PRO A 866 12.75 5.41 33.83
N ILE A 867 12.23 4.30 33.28
CA ILE A 867 10.79 4.04 33.18
C ILE A 867 10.31 3.49 34.53
N ALA A 868 9.38 4.20 35.18
CA ALA A 868 8.83 3.83 36.48
C ALA A 868 7.64 2.87 36.40
N LEU A 869 6.80 2.96 35.34
CA LEU A 869 5.58 2.15 35.24
C LEU A 869 5.05 2.00 33.80
N LEU A 870 4.38 0.88 33.51
CA LEU A 870 3.58 0.64 32.31
C LEU A 870 2.20 0.06 32.64
N TYR A 871 1.16 0.53 31.95
CA TYR A 871 -0.15 -0.14 31.84
C TYR A 871 -0.46 -0.45 30.37
N GLY A 872 -0.75 -1.70 30.04
CA GLY A 872 -1.23 -2.12 28.71
C GLY A 872 -2.72 -2.48 28.75
N THR A 873 -3.51 -1.94 27.83
CA THR A 873 -4.98 -2.14 27.77
C THR A 873 -5.45 -2.65 26.41
N GLY A 874 -4.55 -3.33 25.68
CA GLY A 874 -4.78 -3.89 24.35
C GLY A 874 -3.83 -3.37 23.27
N ALA A 875 -3.93 -3.94 22.07
CA ALA A 875 -3.02 -3.62 20.97
C ALA A 875 -3.18 -2.17 20.47
N LYS A 876 -2.10 -1.38 20.50
CA LYS A 876 -2.06 0.08 20.28
C LYS A 876 -2.76 0.91 21.39
N ALA A 877 -2.89 0.37 22.60
CA ALA A 877 -3.40 1.10 23.77
C ALA A 877 -2.56 0.84 25.03
N TYR A 878 -1.81 1.84 25.49
CA TYR A 878 -0.91 1.74 26.65
C TYR A 878 -0.56 3.11 27.26
N CYS A 879 -0.03 3.09 28.49
CA CYS A 879 0.48 4.26 29.21
C CYS A 879 1.82 3.93 29.89
N VAL A 880 2.89 4.62 29.48
CA VAL A 880 4.23 4.59 30.10
C VAL A 880 4.40 5.81 31.00
N GLN A 881 5.01 5.64 32.17
CA GLN A 881 5.47 6.74 33.03
C GLN A 881 6.98 6.58 33.30
N THR A 882 7.75 7.65 33.11
CA THR A 882 9.15 7.76 33.56
C THR A 882 9.21 8.47 34.91
N VAL A 883 10.40 8.76 35.43
CA VAL A 883 10.58 9.62 36.61
C VAL A 883 9.99 11.03 36.38
N ASN A 884 10.02 11.54 35.14
CA ASN A 884 9.68 12.93 34.81
C ASN A 884 8.34 13.07 34.04
N ASP A 885 8.01 12.12 33.17
CA ASP A 885 7.01 12.27 32.11
C ASP A 885 6.00 11.10 32.03
N ILE A 886 4.87 11.32 31.33
CA ILE A 886 3.85 10.30 31.07
C ILE A 886 3.50 10.25 29.57
N THR A 887 3.78 9.14 28.91
CA THR A 887 3.42 8.87 27.50
C THR A 887 2.17 7.99 27.43
N LYS A 888 1.12 8.47 26.74
CA LYS A 888 -0.17 7.77 26.55
C LYS A 888 -0.40 7.40 25.08
N LYS A 889 -1.08 6.28 24.81
CA LYS A 889 -1.55 5.85 23.47
C LYS A 889 -2.89 5.11 23.57
N ALA A 890 -3.80 5.32 22.61
CA ALA A 890 -5.02 4.53 22.46
C ALA A 890 -5.32 4.20 20.97
N LYS A 891 -6.00 3.08 20.71
CA LYS A 891 -6.05 2.44 19.38
C LYS A 891 -6.93 3.21 18.39
N GLY A 892 -6.33 4.19 17.70
CA GLY A 892 -7.05 5.02 16.73
C GLY A 892 -8.06 5.96 17.41
N VAL A 893 -7.64 6.54 18.53
CA VAL A 893 -8.11 7.84 19.02
C VAL A 893 -7.06 8.87 18.59
N SER A 894 -7.43 10.13 18.34
CA SER A 894 -6.44 11.16 17.97
C SER A 894 -5.47 11.43 19.13
N LYS A 895 -4.21 11.80 18.83
CA LYS A 895 -3.18 12.04 19.86
C LYS A 895 -3.66 13.10 20.87
N HIS A 896 -4.24 14.18 20.37
CA HIS A 896 -4.82 15.25 21.18
C HIS A 896 -5.85 14.76 22.21
N VAL A 897 -6.82 13.95 21.80
CA VAL A 897 -7.87 13.43 22.69
C VAL A 897 -7.29 12.42 23.70
N ILE A 898 -6.21 11.70 23.34
CA ILE A 898 -5.45 10.89 24.29
C ILE A 898 -4.74 11.78 25.33
N ASP A 899 -4.16 12.89 24.89
CA ASP A 899 -3.39 13.81 25.73
C ASP A 899 -4.29 14.61 26.70
N LYS A 900 -5.48 15.07 26.27
CA LYS A 900 -6.51 15.64 27.15
C LYS A 900 -7.27 14.61 27.99
N SER A 901 -7.98 13.68 27.36
CA SER A 901 -9.14 13.00 27.97
C SER A 901 -8.84 11.69 28.69
N LEU A 902 -7.63 11.14 28.55
CA LEU A 902 -7.23 9.89 29.19
C LEU A 902 -6.23 10.10 30.32
N THR A 903 -6.52 9.52 31.49
CA THR A 903 -5.71 9.60 32.71
C THR A 903 -5.03 8.27 33.02
N ARG A 904 -3.87 8.32 33.69
CA ARG A 904 -3.14 7.13 34.16
C ARG A 904 -4.01 6.19 35.01
N LEU A 905 -4.96 6.73 35.77
CA LEU A 905 -5.88 5.95 36.63
C LEU A 905 -6.88 5.13 35.80
N GLN A 906 -7.35 5.63 34.66
CA GLN A 906 -8.22 4.87 33.75
C GLN A 906 -7.47 3.70 33.10
N TYR A 907 -6.21 3.89 32.69
CA TYR A 907 -5.36 2.78 32.22
C TYR A 907 -5.13 1.74 33.32
N ARG A 908 -4.86 2.17 34.57
CA ARG A 908 -4.75 1.27 35.73
C ARG A 908 -6.01 0.44 35.91
N ALA A 909 -7.17 1.08 36.01
CA ALA A 909 -8.44 0.42 36.29
C ALA A 909 -8.75 -0.69 35.26
N ILE A 910 -8.65 -0.37 33.97
CA ILE A 910 -8.84 -1.35 32.88
C ILE A 910 -7.82 -2.49 32.92
N ALA A 911 -6.56 -2.22 33.28
CA ALA A 911 -5.50 -3.21 33.31
C ALA A 911 -5.47 -4.09 34.57
N THR A 912 -6.08 -3.67 35.69
CA THR A 912 -6.00 -4.38 36.98
C THR A 912 -7.35 -4.80 37.58
N ASN A 913 -8.48 -4.46 36.96
CA ASN A 913 -9.81 -4.82 37.47
C ASN A 913 -10.70 -5.39 36.34
N PRO A 914 -11.05 -6.70 36.37
CA PRO A 914 -11.87 -7.31 35.32
C PRO A 914 -13.29 -6.70 35.23
N SER A 915 -13.80 -6.13 36.32
CA SER A 915 -15.11 -5.48 36.40
C SER A 915 -15.11 -4.03 35.92
N SER A 916 -13.96 -3.45 35.53
CA SER A 916 -13.93 -2.07 35.02
C SER A 916 -14.59 -1.97 33.64
N SER A 917 -15.59 -1.08 33.54
CA SER A 917 -16.27 -0.73 32.30
C SER A 917 -15.31 -0.10 31.29
N SER A 918 -15.48 -0.43 30.00
CA SER A 918 -14.67 0.13 28.91
C SER A 918 -14.72 1.65 28.89
N VAL A 919 -13.57 2.30 28.68
CA VAL A 919 -13.47 3.76 28.61
C VAL A 919 -13.72 4.23 27.19
N PHE A 920 -14.66 5.15 27.03
CA PHE A 920 -15.02 5.76 25.76
C PHE A 920 -14.34 7.14 25.62
N CYS A 921 -13.94 7.49 24.40
CA CYS A 921 -13.49 8.84 24.05
C CYS A 921 -14.29 9.37 22.86
N VAL A 922 -14.69 10.64 22.95
CA VAL A 922 -15.30 11.41 21.86
C VAL A 922 -14.20 12.12 21.08
N MET A 923 -14.29 12.12 19.75
CA MET A 923 -13.37 12.84 18.86
C MET A 923 -14.07 13.25 17.56
N ASN A 924 -13.66 14.37 16.97
CA ASN A 924 -14.09 14.77 15.63
C ASN A 924 -13.19 14.14 14.55
N VAL A 925 -13.79 13.67 13.45
CA VAL A 925 -13.09 12.97 12.35
C VAL A 925 -13.74 13.30 11.01
N PHE A 926 -12.95 13.71 10.01
CA PHE A 926 -13.43 13.85 8.63
C PHE A 926 -13.76 12.49 8.00
N LYS A 927 -14.88 12.41 7.29
CA LYS A 927 -15.29 11.17 6.60
C LYS A 927 -16.20 11.43 5.40
N SER A 928 -15.82 10.82 4.28
CA SER A 928 -16.63 10.72 3.08
C SER A 928 -17.80 9.75 3.23
N TYR A 929 -18.90 10.06 2.55
CA TYR A 929 -19.94 9.10 2.18
C TYR A 929 -20.50 9.49 0.81
N LEU A 930 -20.37 8.64 -0.20
CA LEU A 930 -20.81 8.93 -1.58
C LEU A 930 -20.22 10.27 -2.07
N HIS A 931 -18.92 10.48 -1.82
CA HIS A 931 -18.15 11.69 -2.14
C HIS A 931 -18.67 12.99 -1.50
N ASN A 932 -19.64 12.92 -0.57
CA ASN A 932 -19.97 14.04 0.30
C ASN A 932 -19.09 13.99 1.55
N MET A 933 -18.43 15.10 1.88
CA MET A 933 -17.53 15.22 3.02
C MET A 933 -18.25 15.76 4.26
N TYR A 934 -18.03 15.07 5.38
CA TYR A 934 -18.63 15.42 6.66
C TYR A 934 -17.58 15.42 7.77
N THR A 935 -17.75 16.31 8.74
CA THR A 935 -17.17 16.13 10.07
C THR A 935 -18.09 15.20 10.87
N GLU A 936 -17.55 14.08 11.37
CA GLU A 936 -18.24 13.20 12.31
C GLU A 936 -17.74 13.40 13.75
N LEU A 937 -18.66 13.71 14.67
CA LEU A 937 -18.45 13.50 16.09
C LEU A 937 -18.60 12.00 16.38
N ARG A 938 -17.52 11.38 16.84
CA ARG A 938 -17.46 9.93 17.05
C ARG A 938 -17.08 9.59 18.48
N ASN A 939 -17.95 8.89 19.19
CA ASN A 939 -17.64 8.25 20.46
C ASN A 939 -17.21 6.80 20.23
N LYS A 940 -16.11 6.40 20.87
CA LYS A 940 -15.47 5.11 20.60
C LYS A 940 -14.76 4.58 21.84
N ILE A 941 -14.85 3.27 22.06
CA ILE A 941 -14.04 2.56 23.05
C ILE A 941 -12.54 2.81 22.78
N ALA A 942 -11.89 3.48 23.74
CA ALA A 942 -10.47 3.80 23.73
C ALA A 942 -9.66 2.75 24.51
N LEU A 943 -10.18 2.31 25.66
CA LEU A 943 -9.59 1.28 26.54
C LEU A 943 -10.64 0.19 26.81
N SER A 944 -10.21 -1.08 26.81
CA SER A 944 -11.07 -2.27 26.93
C SER A 944 -10.44 -3.30 27.87
N ASN A 945 -11.25 -3.92 28.72
CA ASN A 945 -10.87 -5.07 29.55
C ASN A 945 -10.85 -6.40 28.76
N PHE A 946 -11.46 -6.45 27.56
CA PHE A 946 -11.42 -7.61 26.65
C PHE A 946 -10.26 -7.53 25.64
N ASP A 947 -9.60 -8.67 25.38
CA ASP A 947 -8.56 -8.88 24.35
C ASP A 947 -9.00 -9.98 23.36
N ASP A 948 -8.86 -9.72 22.05
CA ASP A 948 -9.32 -10.60 20.97
C ASP A 948 -8.29 -11.66 20.52
N LYS A 949 -7.06 -11.64 21.05
CA LYS A 949 -5.91 -12.37 20.48
C LYS A 949 -5.35 -13.47 21.37
N ARG A 950 -5.66 -13.44 22.66
CA ARG A 950 -5.20 -14.40 23.67
C ARG A 950 -6.28 -14.62 24.73
N TYR A 951 -6.22 -15.77 25.41
CA TYR A 951 -7.07 -16.07 26.56
C TYR A 951 -6.57 -15.31 27.80
N ILE A 952 -7.45 -14.72 28.60
CA ILE A 952 -7.13 -14.06 29.89
C ILE A 952 -7.44 -15.06 31.00
N LEU A 953 -6.52 -15.27 31.95
CA LEU A 953 -6.73 -16.15 33.10
C LEU A 953 -7.54 -15.44 34.21
N GLY A 954 -8.08 -16.19 35.16
CA GLY A 954 -8.92 -15.65 36.25
C GLY A 954 -8.27 -14.54 37.09
N ASN A 955 -6.92 -14.45 37.14
CA ASN A 955 -6.21 -13.35 37.82
C ASN A 955 -6.20 -12.02 37.05
N SER A 956 -6.80 -11.96 35.84
CA SER A 956 -6.93 -10.79 34.96
C SER A 956 -5.62 -10.20 34.40
N ILE A 957 -4.47 -10.72 34.83
CA ILE A 957 -3.13 -10.17 34.58
C ILE A 957 -2.33 -11.14 33.69
N ASP A 958 -2.37 -12.43 34.02
CA ASP A 958 -1.73 -13.50 33.26
C ASP A 958 -2.67 -14.13 32.24
N THR A 959 -2.08 -14.70 31.20
CA THR A 959 -2.79 -14.93 29.95
C THR A 959 -2.14 -16.04 29.13
N LEU A 960 -2.94 -16.78 28.35
CA LEU A 960 -2.45 -17.90 27.53
C LEU A 960 -2.63 -17.65 26.03
N ALA A 961 -1.79 -18.29 25.22
CA ALA A 961 -1.97 -18.35 23.77
C ALA A 961 -3.04 -19.40 23.41
N TRP A 962 -3.90 -19.11 22.44
CA TRP A 962 -4.95 -20.03 22.01
C TRP A 962 -4.35 -21.35 21.48
N GLY A 963 -4.55 -22.44 22.23
CA GLY A 963 -3.91 -23.75 21.99
C GLY A 963 -3.03 -24.24 23.15
N HIS A 964 -2.78 -23.43 24.19
CA HIS A 964 -2.07 -23.87 25.40
C HIS A 964 -2.93 -24.85 26.23
N TYR A 965 -2.33 -25.94 26.71
CA TYR A 965 -3.05 -27.04 27.38
C TYR A 965 -3.77 -26.60 28.67
N ASP A 966 -3.24 -25.62 29.40
CA ASP A 966 -3.89 -25.10 30.61
C ASP A 966 -5.17 -24.29 30.34
N ILE A 967 -5.48 -23.89 29.10
CA ILE A 967 -6.76 -23.22 28.80
C ILE A 967 -7.94 -24.14 29.11
N ASP A 968 -7.83 -25.43 28.80
CA ASP A 968 -8.92 -26.38 29.07
C ASP A 968 -8.93 -26.85 30.53
N ARG A 969 -7.81 -26.71 31.27
CA ARG A 969 -7.80 -26.83 32.75
C ARG A 969 -8.53 -25.67 33.41
N ASP A 970 -8.20 -24.42 33.04
CA ASP A 970 -8.81 -23.20 33.59
C ASP A 970 -10.32 -23.14 33.30
N ARG A 971 -10.75 -23.53 32.08
CA ARG A 971 -12.17 -23.69 31.73
C ARG A 971 -12.90 -24.72 32.58
N ASN A 972 -12.28 -25.87 32.85
CA ASN A 972 -12.87 -26.89 33.72
C ASN A 972 -12.94 -26.40 35.17
N LEU A 973 -11.95 -25.64 35.64
CA LEU A 973 -11.93 -25.02 36.97
C LEU A 973 -13.03 -23.95 37.11
N ASP A 974 -13.18 -23.06 36.13
CA ASP A 974 -14.22 -22.02 36.15
C ASP A 974 -15.64 -22.62 35.97
N SER A 975 -15.77 -23.74 35.24
CA SER A 975 -16.98 -24.55 35.22
C SER A 975 -17.29 -25.14 36.60
N LEU A 976 -16.30 -25.77 37.25
CA LEU A 976 -16.44 -26.35 38.59
C LEU A 976 -16.80 -25.29 39.63
N ILE A 977 -16.18 -24.10 39.58
CA ILE A 977 -16.49 -22.97 40.47
C ILE A 977 -17.92 -22.46 40.24
N ARG A 978 -18.41 -22.42 39.00
CA ARG A 978 -19.82 -22.08 38.70
C ARG A 978 -20.81 -23.17 39.11
N GLU A 979 -20.37 -24.42 39.19
CA GLU A 979 -21.18 -25.52 39.73
C GLU A 979 -21.24 -25.45 41.26
N LEU A 980 -20.10 -25.33 41.93
CA LEU A 980 -20.00 -25.16 43.39
C LEU A 980 -20.80 -23.94 43.88
N ARG A 981 -20.81 -22.83 43.13
CA ARG A 981 -21.64 -21.65 43.44
C ARG A 981 -23.17 -21.86 43.33
N LYS A 982 -23.64 -22.99 42.79
CA LYS A 982 -25.07 -23.39 42.86
C LYS A 982 -25.42 -24.21 44.10
N TYR A 983 -24.41 -24.75 44.79
CA TYR A 983 -24.58 -25.52 46.02
C TYR A 983 -24.37 -24.68 47.29
N VAL A 984 -24.22 -23.36 47.14
CA VAL A 984 -24.16 -22.39 48.24
C VAL A 984 -25.34 -21.43 48.10
N GLU A 985 -26.54 -21.94 48.41
CA GLU A 985 -27.62 -21.06 48.89
C GLU A 985 -27.33 -20.69 50.37
N PRO A 986 -27.68 -19.48 50.81
CA PRO A 986 -27.46 -19.07 52.20
C PRO A 986 -28.46 -19.75 53.13
N THR A 987 -27.96 -20.43 54.16
CA THR A 987 -28.74 -20.82 55.34
C THR A 987 -28.35 -19.90 56.51
N ASP A 988 -29.26 -18.96 56.82
CA ASP A 988 -29.34 -18.06 57.98
C ASP A 988 -28.02 -17.48 58.55
#